data_AF-A0A0Q3PM97-F1
#
_entry.id   AF-A0A0Q3PM97-F1
#
_cell.length_a   1.000
_cell.length_b   1.000
_cell.length_c   1.000
_cell.angle_alpha   90.00
_cell.angle_beta   90.00
_cell.angle_gamma   90.00
#
_symmetry.space_group_name_H-M   'P 1'
#
loop_
_entity.id
_entity.type
_entity.pdbx_description
1 polymer ?
#
loop_
_entity_poly.entity_id
_entity_poly.type
_entity_poly.pdbx_seq_one_letter_code
_entity_poly.pdbx_strand_id
1 'polypeptide(L)'
;MASLLSSPDASKSLSINTSELFLSSLASLPSPHAHPILTSASTPLPPVPAAVPPTALIPGSRFLIDAFRHAGDFSVAYFLSHFHSDHYGGLAPSWRRGLIFCSAPTARLVSSVLSVPPQLVVALDLGVRVTVDGWGVTAVDANHCPGAVQFLFSSPGPNTERYVHTGDFRYTESMTHDPYLLEFVRADAVFLDTTYCNPKFTFPSQEEAVDYVVNAIKHVKDESSAAGKRVLCLIATYVVGKERILLEVARRCGCSIHVDSRKMEILTVLGFGGENGVFTEDASVTDVHVIGWNVLGETWPYFRPNFVKMKEIMVERGYMKAVGFVPTGWMYETKKEGFAVRVKDSLEIHLVPYSEHSSYDELRDYVKFLHPKRVIPTVGVDAGKLDSKEAIAMQKHFSGLVDETANKQEFLMAFHRRSTDATHSCKDVAKCSILHDGEDAALLPAITSASEQLDTLRENITEEMKKELSDFLPSWVSEEQIMDLLISSGGDVVKAASDFFERERDFFEEANISCSETLKSEKKHTSDHGSSADGSSQQECPLFSQKPVEHSTKLVNLTPTGKKPNTPKKEKKRGSGTTNKPKKKGRLTSSTESGGRKQSTITNYFIRATAATSKSGTADKVTVKAHQNNVESDDQLTDIAKTQDQSVDQLLQIVDGGMSREYAVSLLEKAKGDVTVAVDIFYSSSENNVTAIDKNIALQNTQNETTDKCSNTDLACDSSQATPKVSNLHVQTSLAESDSANVSLPIEKYLPIEHACWAAGQPAPYLHLARTFNLVEKEKGKIKTTAAFCNMFRSLLALSPDDVLPAVYLCTNKISPDHENMELNIGGSLVVSALEESLGTSRSKIHEMYKTYGDLGNVAQECRQNQTLLAPPRPLSIRDVYSTLRKLSAISGSGSAGRRKILVLHLIRSCREMEMKFLVRTLVRNLRIGAMMKTILPALAHAVVFDRKCAGDPVVSLEGIQSQLQSLSTGVAEAYNVIPNLDLLIPSLLSEGTAFSASSLAMVPGTPIPPMLARITNGLTQSLKAFNGKSFMCEYKYDGQRAQIHRLLDGSVRIFSRQMKESTPRFPDLVNMIKELCRPEVSSFILDAEVVGVDRKKGNKLMSFQELSSRERGNKHSSIAIDNIKVDICVFVFDIMFCDGERVLQYSIVYALNPQFPFVLKLEDNFVIAPTVVFALDTLPWKCPLNAIKAVAYYLLRLQCRILLSHSKYKGFYTVPLLQAAGLSSSAKKKVYVSVLEDFCTYIHDLFQEKPGYFELAQQLT
;
A
#
# COMPACT_ATOMS: atom_id res chain seq x y z
N MET A 1 -15.98 37.96 22.08
CA MET A 1 -16.55 36.63 22.38
C MET A 1 -17.77 36.74 23.30
N ALA A 2 -17.63 36.68 24.64
CA ALA A 2 -18.80 36.56 25.54
C ALA A 2 -19.87 37.67 25.40
N SER A 3 -19.50 38.89 24.97
CA SER A 3 -20.43 40.01 24.72
C SER A 3 -21.10 40.05 23.34
N LEU A 4 -20.82 39.09 22.45
CA LEU A 4 -21.43 38.98 21.11
C LEU A 4 -22.50 37.87 21.04
N LEU A 5 -22.65 37.07 22.09
CA LEU A 5 -23.55 35.91 22.14
C LEU A 5 -24.63 36.05 23.23
N SER A 6 -24.95 37.30 23.63
CA SER A 6 -25.83 37.61 24.77
C SER A 6 -26.93 38.64 24.43
N SER A 7 -27.61 38.47 23.29
CA SER A 7 -28.82 39.22 22.94
C SER A 7 -29.90 38.26 22.39
N PRO A 8 -31.10 38.17 23.00
CA PRO A 8 -32.13 37.19 22.62
C PRO A 8 -32.98 37.60 21.39
N ASP A 9 -32.47 38.46 20.50
CA ASP A 9 -33.14 38.87 19.26
C ASP A 9 -32.93 37.81 18.16
N ALA A 10 -33.92 36.94 17.93
CA ALA A 10 -33.86 35.80 17.01
C ALA A 10 -33.91 36.16 15.50
N SER A 11 -33.33 37.29 15.08
CA SER A 11 -33.43 37.80 13.70
C SER A 11 -32.14 38.41 13.12
N LYS A 12 -31.04 38.47 13.88
CA LYS A 12 -29.75 39.00 13.40
C LYS A 12 -28.81 37.86 12.99
N SER A 13 -28.56 37.73 11.69
CA SER A 13 -27.48 36.86 11.18
C SER A 13 -26.13 37.37 11.70
N LEU A 14 -25.45 36.54 12.50
CA LEU A 14 -24.12 36.85 13.00
C LEU A 14 -23.14 36.86 11.83
N SER A 15 -22.65 38.03 11.45
CA SER A 15 -21.66 38.20 10.38
C SER A 15 -20.27 38.37 10.95
N ILE A 16 -19.32 37.57 10.46
CA ILE A 16 -17.93 37.48 10.92
C ILE A 16 -17.01 37.78 9.75
N ASN A 17 -16.32 38.92 9.81
CA ASN A 17 -15.09 39.17 9.04
C ASN A 17 -13.94 38.45 9.75
N THR A 18 -13.40 37.39 9.14
CA THR A 18 -12.38 36.55 9.79
C THR A 18 -11.05 37.28 9.93
N SER A 19 -10.73 38.22 9.05
CA SER A 19 -9.48 38.98 9.10
C SER A 19 -9.47 39.99 10.26
N GLU A 20 -10.57 40.72 10.44
CA GLU A 20 -10.74 41.66 11.56
C GLU A 20 -10.81 40.93 12.92
N LEU A 21 -11.56 39.82 12.98
CA LEU A 21 -11.67 39.02 14.20
C LEU A 21 -10.33 38.32 14.54
N PHE A 22 -9.59 37.84 13.55
CA PHE A 22 -8.27 37.25 13.77
C PHE A 22 -7.25 38.27 14.29
N LEU A 23 -7.18 39.47 13.69
CA LEU A 23 -6.28 40.54 14.13
C LEU A 23 -6.59 41.03 15.55
N SER A 24 -7.87 41.25 15.86
CA SER A 24 -8.28 41.65 17.22
C SER A 24 -8.06 40.55 18.26
N SER A 25 -8.31 39.27 17.91
CA SER A 25 -7.96 38.14 18.77
C SER A 25 -6.45 38.02 19.01
N LEU A 26 -5.61 38.16 17.97
CA LEU A 26 -4.16 38.15 18.12
C LEU A 26 -3.66 39.28 19.03
N ALA A 27 -4.21 40.50 18.88
CA ALA A 27 -3.86 41.65 19.72
C ALA A 27 -4.22 41.47 21.20
N SER A 28 -5.17 40.58 21.51
CA SER A 28 -5.57 40.26 22.90
C SER A 28 -4.72 39.18 23.58
N LEU A 29 -3.74 38.57 22.89
CA LEU A 29 -2.90 37.52 23.45
C LEU A 29 -1.67 38.08 24.19
N PRO A 30 -1.32 37.55 25.38
CA PRO A 30 -0.09 37.93 26.07
C PRO A 30 1.14 37.50 25.27
N SER A 31 1.95 38.49 24.86
CA SER A 31 3.18 38.27 24.09
C SER A 31 4.25 37.58 24.92
N PRO A 32 4.93 36.58 24.35
CA PRO A 32 6.33 36.82 24.01
C PRO A 32 6.69 36.46 22.55
N HIS A 33 7.63 37.20 21.98
CA HIS A 33 8.26 37.00 20.67
C HIS A 33 7.32 36.99 19.45
N ALA A 34 6.88 38.19 19.04
CA ALA A 34 6.30 38.38 17.72
C ALA A 34 7.36 38.24 16.61
N HIS A 35 7.16 37.28 15.71
CA HIS A 35 7.66 37.40 14.34
C HIS A 35 6.66 38.23 13.51
N PRO A 36 7.11 39.09 12.58
CA PRO A 36 6.22 39.95 11.81
C PRO A 36 5.36 39.13 10.84
N ILE A 37 4.04 39.21 11.00
CA ILE A 37 3.08 38.72 10.00
C ILE A 37 2.70 39.90 9.10
N LEU A 38 2.95 39.75 7.79
CA LEU A 38 2.59 40.73 6.77
C LEU A 38 1.08 40.67 6.46
N THR A 39 0.28 41.27 7.33
CA THR A 39 -1.14 41.55 7.07
C THR A 39 -1.46 43.01 7.41
N SER A 40 -0.97 43.93 6.58
CA SER A 40 -1.67 45.20 6.40
C SER A 40 -3.06 44.92 5.82
N ALA A 41 -4.10 45.58 6.31
CA ALA A 41 -5.48 45.38 5.85
C ALA A 41 -5.74 45.81 4.38
N SER A 42 -4.69 46.21 3.65
CA SER A 42 -4.68 46.66 2.26
C SER A 42 -4.00 45.68 1.28
N THR A 43 -3.41 44.58 1.76
CA THR A 43 -2.75 43.57 0.91
C THR A 43 -3.61 42.31 0.79
N PRO A 44 -4.04 41.89 -0.42
CA PRO A 44 -4.85 40.69 -0.59
C PRO A 44 -4.05 39.43 -0.27
N LEU A 45 -4.68 38.47 0.41
CA LEU A 45 -4.06 37.20 0.81
C LEU A 45 -3.53 36.42 -0.42
N PRO A 46 -2.34 35.80 -0.36
CA PRO A 46 -1.74 35.07 -1.47
C PRO A 46 -2.62 33.89 -1.92
N PRO A 47 -2.60 33.52 -3.22
CA PRO A 47 -3.47 32.47 -3.76
C PRO A 47 -3.21 31.11 -3.10
N VAL A 48 -4.26 30.31 -2.94
CA VAL A 48 -4.19 29.01 -2.27
C VAL A 48 -3.21 28.08 -3.02
N PRO A 49 -2.14 27.57 -2.38
CA PRO A 49 -1.15 26.75 -3.07
C PRO A 49 -1.72 25.41 -3.53
N ALA A 50 -1.32 24.93 -4.72
CA ALA A 50 -1.68 23.61 -5.25
C ALA A 50 -1.11 22.40 -4.46
N ALA A 51 -0.49 22.64 -3.30
CA ALA A 51 -0.11 21.64 -2.32
C ALA A 51 -1.16 21.44 -1.20
N VAL A 52 -2.22 22.26 -1.19
CA VAL A 52 -3.41 22.08 -0.35
C VAL A 52 -4.30 21.00 -0.98
N PRO A 53 -4.78 20.00 -0.21
CA PRO A 53 -5.74 19.02 -0.69
C PRO A 53 -7.06 19.66 -1.15
N PRO A 54 -7.49 19.49 -2.42
CA PRO A 54 -8.80 19.98 -2.87
C PRO A 54 -9.98 19.28 -2.16
N THR A 55 -9.74 18.13 -1.53
CA THR A 55 -10.72 17.41 -0.70
C THR A 55 -10.93 18.05 0.68
N ALA A 56 -10.15 19.09 1.04
CA ALA A 56 -10.20 19.76 2.34
C ALA A 56 -10.40 21.29 2.22
N LEU A 57 -10.76 21.77 1.04
CA LEU A 57 -10.99 23.18 0.70
C LEU A 57 -12.37 23.31 0.06
N ILE A 58 -13.25 24.16 0.61
CA ILE A 58 -14.55 24.44 -0.05
C ILE A 58 -14.30 25.31 -1.30
N PRO A 59 -14.82 24.92 -2.49
CA PRO A 59 -14.60 25.66 -3.74
C PRO A 59 -15.07 27.12 -3.61
N GLY A 60 -14.41 28.04 -4.32
CA GLY A 60 -14.70 29.48 -4.25
C GLY A 60 -14.34 30.18 -2.92
N SER A 61 -14.07 29.43 -1.85
CA SER A 61 -13.75 29.96 -0.52
C SER A 61 -12.24 29.93 -0.22
N ARG A 62 -11.87 30.25 1.03
CA ARG A 62 -10.55 29.96 1.61
C ARG A 62 -10.63 29.01 2.81
N PHE A 63 -11.78 28.35 3.02
CA PHE A 63 -12.06 27.56 4.21
C PHE A 63 -11.41 26.20 4.14
N LEU A 64 -10.54 25.92 5.13
CA LEU A 64 -9.85 24.63 5.28
C LEU A 64 -10.51 23.81 6.38
N ILE A 65 -11.00 22.62 6.05
CA ILE A 65 -11.60 21.69 7.03
C ILE A 65 -10.57 20.61 7.39
N ASP A 66 -10.33 20.39 8.68
CA ASP A 66 -9.48 19.31 9.23
C ASP A 66 -8.02 19.28 8.71
N ALA A 67 -7.58 20.34 8.01
CA ALA A 67 -6.32 20.39 7.27
C ALA A 67 -5.26 21.29 7.94
N PHE A 68 -5.20 21.32 9.27
CA PHE A 68 -4.33 22.23 10.05
C PHE A 68 -2.82 22.05 9.74
N ARG A 69 -2.39 20.90 9.22
CA ARG A 69 -1.00 20.68 8.72
C ARG A 69 -0.66 21.49 7.46
N HIS A 70 -1.67 21.91 6.71
CA HIS A 70 -1.54 22.68 5.47
C HIS A 70 -1.74 24.20 5.71
N ALA A 71 -1.84 24.63 6.98
CA ALA A 71 -2.06 26.03 7.33
C ALA A 71 -0.92 26.95 6.86
N GLY A 72 -1.30 28.13 6.36
CA GLY A 72 -0.36 29.11 5.77
C GLY A 72 -0.92 30.53 5.84
N ASP A 73 -0.24 31.43 5.13
CA ASP A 73 -0.58 32.86 5.00
C ASP A 73 -1.72 33.15 4.01
N PHE A 74 -2.15 32.14 3.25
CA PHE A 74 -3.23 32.23 2.26
C PHE A 74 -4.65 32.04 2.82
N SER A 75 -4.81 31.67 4.10
CA SER A 75 -6.10 31.57 4.79
C SER A 75 -5.98 31.83 6.29
N VAL A 76 -6.98 32.52 6.85
CA VAL A 76 -7.14 32.78 8.29
C VAL A 76 -8.38 32.08 8.89
N ALA A 77 -9.08 31.26 8.10
CA ALA A 77 -10.35 30.62 8.47
C ALA A 77 -10.28 29.10 8.33
N TYR A 78 -10.25 28.40 9.46
CA TYR A 78 -10.05 26.96 9.56
C TYR A 78 -11.21 26.33 10.35
N PHE A 79 -11.65 25.14 9.95
CA PHE A 79 -12.79 24.44 10.53
C PHE A 79 -12.34 23.07 11.06
N LEU A 80 -12.77 22.70 12.26
CA LEU A 80 -12.52 21.38 12.86
C LEU A 80 -13.85 20.66 13.07
N SER A 81 -14.07 19.57 12.34
CA SER A 81 -15.32 18.80 12.39
C SER A 81 -15.52 18.11 13.74
N HIS A 82 -14.47 17.52 14.30
CA HIS A 82 -14.51 16.78 15.56
C HIS A 82 -13.11 16.61 16.21
N PHE A 83 -13.08 16.12 17.45
CA PHE A 83 -11.84 16.07 18.24
C PHE A 83 -11.04 14.75 18.10
N HIS A 84 -10.72 14.32 16.88
CA HIS A 84 -9.76 13.21 16.63
C HIS A 84 -8.42 13.70 16.06
N SER A 85 -7.35 12.98 16.38
CA SER A 85 -5.94 13.40 16.18
C SER A 85 -5.47 13.47 14.73
N ASP A 86 -6.20 12.79 13.85
CA ASP A 86 -6.09 12.80 12.39
C ASP A 86 -6.55 14.18 11.87
N HIS A 87 -7.66 14.69 12.42
CA HIS A 87 -8.38 15.90 12.00
C HIS A 87 -7.84 17.17 12.66
N TYR A 88 -7.55 17.18 13.96
CA TYR A 88 -6.88 18.32 14.62
C TYR A 88 -5.35 18.34 14.44
N GLY A 89 -4.78 17.37 13.71
CA GLY A 89 -3.34 17.24 13.57
C GLY A 89 -2.70 18.50 12.96
N GLY A 90 -1.85 19.18 13.72
CA GLY A 90 -1.27 20.48 13.36
C GLY A 90 -1.66 21.61 14.33
N LEU A 91 -2.75 21.45 15.09
CA LEU A 91 -3.03 22.29 16.25
C LEU A 91 -2.05 22.03 17.39
N ALA A 92 -1.67 23.10 18.09
CA ALA A 92 -0.73 23.11 19.21
C ALA A 92 -0.94 24.40 20.04
N PRO A 93 -0.41 24.51 21.28
CA PRO A 93 -0.51 25.73 22.09
C PRO A 93 0.07 26.99 21.40
N SER A 94 1.02 26.78 20.48
CA SER A 94 1.65 27.79 19.62
C SER A 94 0.86 28.15 18.35
N TRP A 95 -0.37 27.64 18.16
CA TRP A 95 -1.19 27.97 16.99
C TRP A 95 -1.50 29.46 16.93
N ARG A 96 -1.08 30.12 15.84
CA ARG A 96 -1.30 31.55 15.54
C ARG A 96 -1.54 31.77 14.03
N ARG A 97 -2.19 30.83 13.34
CA ARG A 97 -2.36 30.84 11.86
C ARG A 97 -3.74 31.32 11.39
N GLY A 98 -4.75 31.24 12.23
CA GLY A 98 -6.12 31.66 11.91
C GLY A 98 -7.09 31.33 13.04
N LEU A 99 -8.36 31.64 12.81
CA LEU A 99 -9.48 31.24 13.66
C LEU A 99 -9.87 29.78 13.41
N ILE A 100 -10.27 29.08 14.46
CA ILE A 100 -10.69 27.67 14.44
C ILE A 100 -12.19 27.60 14.76
N PHE A 101 -13.01 27.36 13.73
CA PHE A 101 -14.46 27.21 13.82
C PHE A 101 -14.81 25.74 14.12
N CYS A 102 -15.55 25.49 15.20
CA CYS A 102 -15.97 24.13 15.59
C CYS A 102 -17.16 24.15 16.55
N SER A 103 -17.76 23.00 16.84
CA SER A 103 -18.86 22.90 17.81
C SER A 103 -18.43 23.34 19.22
N ALA A 104 -19.38 23.80 20.04
CA ALA A 104 -19.07 24.22 21.42
C ALA A 104 -18.37 23.14 22.29
N PRO A 105 -18.68 21.82 22.21
CA PRO A 105 -17.90 20.79 22.90
C PRO A 105 -16.47 20.64 22.35
N THR A 106 -16.29 20.63 21.02
CA THR A 106 -14.96 20.55 20.39
C THR A 106 -14.12 21.79 20.73
N ALA A 107 -14.72 22.99 20.80
CA ALA A 107 -14.05 24.23 21.20
C ALA A 107 -13.47 24.16 22.62
N ARG A 108 -14.20 23.56 23.57
CA ARG A 108 -13.70 23.31 24.92
C ARG A 108 -12.55 22.29 24.93
N LEU A 109 -12.66 21.20 24.16
CA LEU A 109 -11.58 20.20 24.07
C LEU A 109 -10.30 20.78 23.45
N VAL A 110 -10.40 21.56 22.38
CA VAL A 110 -9.27 22.28 21.76
C VAL A 110 -8.62 23.26 22.74
N SER A 111 -9.42 23.98 23.52
CA SER A 111 -8.93 24.94 24.53
C SER A 111 -8.28 24.25 25.74
N SER A 112 -8.91 23.23 26.31
CA SER A 112 -8.48 22.60 27.56
C SER A 112 -7.45 21.49 27.36
N VAL A 113 -7.54 20.70 26.29
CA VAL A 113 -6.71 19.48 26.08
C VAL A 113 -5.54 19.73 25.13
N LEU A 114 -5.66 20.65 24.16
CA LEU A 114 -4.55 21.06 23.29
C LEU A 114 -3.92 22.41 23.68
N SER A 115 -4.47 23.07 24.71
CA SER A 115 -4.05 24.39 25.22
C SER A 115 -3.93 25.48 24.13
N VAL A 116 -4.74 25.39 23.07
CA VAL A 116 -4.86 26.42 22.04
C VAL A 116 -5.52 27.66 22.66
N PRO A 117 -5.07 28.89 22.38
CA PRO A 117 -5.67 30.08 22.99
C PRO A 117 -7.17 30.21 22.65
N PRO A 118 -8.08 30.30 23.65
CA PRO A 118 -9.53 30.38 23.40
C PRO A 118 -9.94 31.58 22.53
N GLN A 119 -9.13 32.63 22.47
CA GLN A 119 -9.33 33.80 21.61
C GLN A 119 -9.30 33.44 20.11
N LEU A 120 -8.61 32.37 19.73
CA LEU A 120 -8.51 31.88 18.35
C LEU A 120 -9.51 30.75 18.04
N VAL A 121 -10.40 30.40 18.97
CA VAL A 121 -11.40 29.35 18.81
C VAL A 121 -12.80 29.97 18.77
N VAL A 122 -13.55 29.67 17.71
CA VAL A 122 -14.92 30.13 17.50
C VAL A 122 -15.84 28.93 17.67
N ALA A 123 -16.63 28.94 18.75
CA ALA A 123 -17.70 27.98 18.94
C ALA A 123 -18.87 28.32 18.00
N LEU A 124 -19.36 27.31 17.29
CA LEU A 124 -20.60 27.35 16.52
C LEU A 124 -21.66 26.50 17.23
N ASP A 125 -22.87 27.05 17.35
CA ASP A 125 -24.03 26.36 17.89
C ASP A 125 -24.77 25.58 16.80
N LEU A 126 -25.36 24.43 17.17
CA LEU A 126 -26.02 23.54 16.22
C LEU A 126 -27.30 24.19 15.65
N GLY A 127 -27.47 24.10 14.32
CA GLY A 127 -28.58 24.72 13.61
C GLY A 127 -28.52 26.25 13.46
N VAL A 128 -27.55 26.92 14.10
CA VAL A 128 -27.39 28.38 13.94
C VAL A 128 -26.65 28.68 12.65
N ARG A 129 -27.25 29.51 11.79
CA ARG A 129 -26.62 30.04 10.57
C ARG A 129 -25.81 31.29 10.90
N VAL A 130 -24.51 31.22 10.63
CA VAL A 130 -23.51 32.28 10.82
C VAL A 130 -22.95 32.65 9.44
N THR A 131 -22.80 33.94 9.16
CA THR A 131 -22.14 34.40 7.93
C THR A 131 -20.65 34.59 8.21
N VAL A 132 -19.79 33.91 7.46
CA VAL A 132 -18.32 33.98 7.60
C VAL A 132 -17.75 34.47 6.26
N ASP A 133 -17.09 35.62 6.23
CA ASP A 133 -16.56 36.25 5.00
C ASP A 133 -17.56 36.27 3.81
N GLY A 134 -18.85 36.46 4.10
CA GLY A 134 -19.95 36.46 3.13
C GLY A 134 -20.58 35.09 2.83
N TRP A 135 -19.94 33.99 3.20
CA TRP A 135 -20.49 32.63 3.08
C TRP A 135 -21.46 32.32 4.22
N GLY A 136 -22.58 31.67 3.94
CA GLY A 136 -23.43 31.09 4.97
C GLY A 136 -22.81 29.79 5.49
N VAL A 137 -22.74 29.64 6.82
CA VAL A 137 -22.23 28.42 7.48
C VAL A 137 -23.22 27.98 8.57
N THR A 138 -23.58 26.71 8.56
CA THR A 138 -24.39 26.07 9.62
C THR A 138 -23.71 24.76 10.04
N ALA A 139 -23.68 24.48 11.35
CA ALA A 139 -23.19 23.20 11.89
C ALA A 139 -24.39 22.31 12.29
N VAL A 140 -24.36 21.03 11.93
CA VAL A 140 -25.34 20.02 12.35
C VAL A 140 -24.64 18.78 12.91
N ASP A 141 -25.31 18.00 13.76
CA ASP A 141 -24.68 16.86 14.44
C ASP A 141 -24.28 15.75 13.45
N ALA A 142 -23.09 15.16 13.63
CA ALA A 142 -22.56 14.09 12.78
C ALA A 142 -22.83 12.67 13.30
N ASN A 143 -23.40 12.52 14.51
CA ASN A 143 -23.70 11.24 15.19
C ASN A 143 -22.47 10.30 15.36
N HIS A 144 -21.25 10.85 15.21
CA HIS A 144 -19.98 10.13 15.29
C HIS A 144 -19.45 10.06 16.72
N CYS A 145 -19.03 11.20 17.29
CA CYS A 145 -18.58 11.32 18.68
C CYS A 145 -19.13 12.61 19.31
N PRO A 146 -19.05 12.78 20.64
CA PRO A 146 -19.48 14.01 21.31
C PRO A 146 -18.80 15.26 20.70
N GLY A 147 -19.60 16.19 20.16
CA GLY A 147 -19.11 17.40 19.50
C GLY A 147 -18.72 17.26 18.03
N ALA A 148 -18.93 16.10 17.40
CA ALA A 148 -18.71 15.95 15.96
C ALA A 148 -19.81 16.61 15.13
N VAL A 149 -19.44 17.43 14.15
CA VAL A 149 -20.37 18.18 13.30
C VAL A 149 -20.08 18.06 11.82
N GLN A 150 -21.16 18.01 11.05
CA GLN A 150 -21.17 18.23 9.61
C GLN A 150 -21.29 19.76 9.38
N PHE A 151 -20.52 20.31 8.43
CA PHE A 151 -20.62 21.71 8.06
C PHE A 151 -21.39 21.88 6.75
N LEU A 152 -22.35 22.80 6.76
CA LEU A 152 -23.19 23.16 5.62
C LEU A 152 -22.79 24.56 5.17
N PHE A 153 -22.25 24.69 3.95
CA PHE A 153 -21.71 25.94 3.40
C PHE A 153 -22.54 26.42 2.20
N SER A 154 -23.00 27.67 2.21
CA SER A 154 -23.65 28.31 1.06
C SER A 154 -22.85 29.53 0.57
N SER A 155 -22.65 29.62 -0.74
CA SER A 155 -21.83 30.69 -1.34
C SER A 155 -22.57 32.04 -1.37
N PRO A 156 -21.85 33.17 -1.28
CA PRO A 156 -22.43 34.48 -1.58
C PRO A 156 -22.82 34.58 -3.07
N GLY A 157 -23.86 35.37 -3.37
CA GLY A 157 -24.28 35.72 -4.72
C GLY A 157 -25.63 35.12 -5.16
N PRO A 158 -26.13 35.49 -6.35
CA PRO A 158 -27.46 35.09 -6.83
C PRO A 158 -27.55 33.61 -7.25
N ASN A 159 -26.42 33.01 -7.66
CA ASN A 159 -26.30 31.58 -7.93
C ASN A 159 -25.61 30.94 -6.72
N THR A 160 -26.36 30.70 -5.64
CA THR A 160 -25.85 30.09 -4.40
C THR A 160 -25.44 28.63 -4.63
N GLU A 161 -24.14 28.36 -4.65
CA GLU A 161 -23.60 27.00 -4.53
C GLU A 161 -23.75 26.49 -3.10
N ARG A 162 -24.10 25.21 -2.93
CA ARG A 162 -24.32 24.57 -1.62
C ARG A 162 -23.41 23.36 -1.46
N TYR A 163 -22.60 23.35 -0.41
CA TYR A 163 -21.65 22.28 -0.10
C TYR A 163 -21.91 21.69 1.28
N VAL A 164 -21.93 20.35 1.37
CA VAL A 164 -21.99 19.62 2.64
C VAL A 164 -20.63 18.99 2.90
N HIS A 165 -20.07 19.16 4.09
CA HIS A 165 -18.86 18.46 4.52
C HIS A 165 -19.16 17.65 5.78
N THR A 166 -19.23 16.32 5.66
CA THR A 166 -19.69 15.46 6.76
C THR A 166 -18.72 15.43 7.95
N GLY A 167 -17.43 15.69 7.71
CA GLY A 167 -16.39 15.19 8.62
C GLY A 167 -16.45 13.66 8.66
N ASP A 168 -16.12 13.07 9.81
CA ASP A 168 -16.48 11.67 10.10
C ASP A 168 -17.89 11.64 10.68
N PHE A 169 -18.77 10.78 10.14
CA PHE A 169 -20.20 10.79 10.47
C PHE A 169 -20.84 9.40 10.45
N ARG A 170 -21.91 9.23 11.24
CA ARG A 170 -22.81 8.06 11.17
C ARG A 170 -24.20 8.49 10.76
N TYR A 171 -24.59 8.18 9.53
CA TYR A 171 -25.96 8.36 9.08
C TYR A 171 -26.97 7.62 9.97
N THR A 172 -28.14 8.23 10.13
CA THR A 172 -29.33 7.72 10.80
C THR A 172 -30.54 8.33 10.11
N GLU A 173 -31.64 7.60 9.99
CA GLU A 173 -32.86 8.03 9.28
C GLU A 173 -33.43 9.36 9.83
N SER A 174 -33.19 9.68 11.10
CA SER A 174 -33.55 10.98 11.67
C SER A 174 -32.88 12.18 10.99
N MET A 175 -31.76 12.01 10.28
CA MET A 175 -31.11 13.07 9.50
C MET A 175 -31.93 13.51 8.29
N THR A 176 -32.85 12.67 7.77
CA THR A 176 -33.74 13.08 6.65
C THR A 176 -34.84 14.05 7.09
N HIS A 177 -34.98 14.24 8.41
CA HIS A 177 -35.95 15.12 9.06
C HIS A 177 -35.29 16.38 9.65
N ASP A 178 -33.97 16.54 9.52
CA ASP A 178 -33.26 17.74 9.95
C ASP A 178 -33.54 18.89 8.96
N PRO A 179 -34.05 20.05 9.42
CA PRO A 179 -34.47 21.12 8.53
C PRO A 179 -33.30 21.77 7.78
N TYR A 180 -32.09 21.75 8.35
CA TYR A 180 -30.91 22.37 7.75
C TYR A 180 -30.27 21.45 6.71
N LEU A 181 -30.29 20.13 6.91
CA LEU A 181 -29.92 19.17 5.87
C LEU A 181 -30.93 19.15 4.71
N LEU A 182 -32.22 19.36 4.99
CA LEU A 182 -33.26 19.51 3.96
C LEU A 182 -33.01 20.73 3.06
N GLU A 183 -32.52 21.86 3.60
CA GLU A 183 -32.05 23.01 2.80
C GLU A 183 -30.87 22.69 1.87
N PHE A 184 -30.20 21.53 2.03
CA PHE A 184 -29.04 21.10 1.25
C PHE A 184 -29.34 19.89 0.34
N VAL A 185 -30.61 19.51 0.19
CA VAL A 185 -31.02 18.57 -0.87
C VAL A 185 -30.75 19.18 -2.26
N ARG A 186 -30.16 18.38 -3.15
CA ARG A 186 -29.50 18.76 -4.42
C ARG A 186 -28.34 19.76 -4.23
N ALA A 187 -27.52 19.53 -3.21
CA ALA A 187 -26.22 20.21 -3.02
C ALA A 187 -25.29 20.03 -4.24
N ASP A 188 -24.44 21.02 -4.48
CA ASP A 188 -23.46 21.02 -5.57
C ASP A 188 -22.35 19.99 -5.34
N ALA A 189 -21.86 19.85 -4.11
CA ALA A 189 -21.05 18.70 -3.73
C ALA A 189 -21.22 18.27 -2.26
N VAL A 190 -21.06 16.97 -2.02
CA VAL A 190 -20.92 16.39 -0.67
C VAL A 190 -19.50 15.86 -0.50
N PHE A 191 -18.75 16.44 0.44
CA PHE A 191 -17.49 15.92 0.95
C PHE A 191 -17.81 14.85 2.00
N LEU A 192 -17.57 13.59 1.66
CA LEU A 192 -18.17 12.42 2.29
C LEU A 192 -17.14 11.51 2.99
N ASP A 193 -17.38 11.18 4.26
CA ASP A 193 -16.69 10.09 4.96
C ASP A 193 -16.78 8.81 4.13
N THR A 194 -15.63 8.31 3.73
CA THR A 194 -15.49 7.19 2.81
C THR A 194 -14.76 6.01 3.46
N THR A 195 -14.56 6.05 4.78
CA THR A 195 -13.85 5.06 5.62
C THR A 195 -14.32 3.63 5.38
N TYR A 196 -15.63 3.41 5.27
CA TYR A 196 -16.24 2.10 4.99
C TYR A 196 -17.01 2.06 3.67
N CYS A 197 -16.62 2.86 2.68
CA CYS A 197 -17.21 2.83 1.33
C CYS A 197 -16.77 1.57 0.55
N ASN A 198 -17.24 0.40 0.96
CA ASN A 198 -17.07 -0.87 0.25
C ASN A 198 -18.17 -1.89 0.64
N PRO A 199 -18.82 -2.60 -0.30
CA PRO A 199 -19.95 -3.51 -0.04
C PRO A 199 -19.76 -4.63 1.01
N LYS A 200 -18.52 -4.91 1.45
CA LYS A 200 -18.24 -5.86 2.54
C LYS A 200 -18.53 -5.30 3.94
N PHE A 201 -18.61 -3.97 4.08
CA PHE A 201 -18.73 -3.29 5.36
C PHE A 201 -20.19 -3.03 5.73
N THR A 202 -20.89 -4.12 6.05
CA THR A 202 -22.22 -4.11 6.66
C THR A 202 -22.06 -4.36 8.17
N PHE A 203 -22.47 -3.41 9.00
CA PHE A 203 -22.40 -3.51 10.47
C PHE A 203 -23.82 -3.59 11.05
N PRO A 204 -24.02 -4.17 12.25
CA PRO A 204 -25.28 -3.98 12.96
C PRO A 204 -25.49 -2.49 13.31
N SER A 205 -26.70 -2.17 13.71
CA SER A 205 -27.02 -0.85 14.28
C SER A 205 -26.19 -0.58 15.54
N GLN A 206 -26.03 0.71 15.87
CA GLN A 206 -25.34 1.10 17.09
C GLN A 206 -26.08 0.59 18.34
N GLU A 207 -27.41 0.49 18.31
CA GLU A 207 -28.21 -0.02 19.43
C GLU A 207 -28.06 -1.54 19.61
N GLU A 208 -28.13 -2.37 18.57
CA GLU A 208 -27.91 -3.83 18.69
C GLU A 208 -26.55 -4.17 19.31
N ALA A 209 -25.52 -3.38 18.97
CA ALA A 209 -24.18 -3.54 19.52
C ALA A 209 -24.06 -3.02 20.97
N VAL A 210 -24.81 -1.99 21.36
CA VAL A 210 -24.97 -1.56 22.77
C VAL A 210 -25.72 -2.61 23.57
N ASP A 211 -26.84 -3.10 23.07
CA ASP A 211 -27.66 -4.17 23.66
C ASP A 211 -26.83 -5.41 23.94
N TYR A 212 -26.00 -5.83 22.97
CA TYR A 212 -25.10 -6.97 23.15
C TYR A 212 -24.13 -6.77 24.32
N VAL A 213 -23.49 -5.60 24.44
CA VAL A 213 -22.57 -5.30 25.54
C VAL A 213 -23.30 -5.22 26.88
N VAL A 214 -24.44 -4.53 26.94
CA VAL A 214 -25.29 -4.41 28.13
C VAL A 214 -25.75 -5.78 28.62
N ASN A 215 -26.26 -6.63 27.74
CA ASN A 215 -26.78 -7.95 28.09
C ASN A 215 -25.66 -8.92 28.48
N ALA A 216 -24.48 -8.84 27.84
CA ALA A 216 -23.31 -9.61 28.26
C ALA A 216 -22.81 -9.20 29.65
N ILE A 217 -22.72 -7.89 29.95
CA ILE A 217 -22.32 -7.40 31.28
C ILE A 217 -23.33 -7.81 32.36
N LYS A 218 -24.64 -7.79 32.07
CA LYS A 218 -25.68 -8.30 32.99
C LYS A 218 -25.49 -9.79 33.29
N HIS A 219 -25.42 -10.63 32.26
CA HIS A 219 -25.20 -12.07 32.42
C HIS A 219 -23.95 -12.37 33.26
N VAL A 220 -22.86 -11.61 33.07
CA VAL A 220 -21.62 -11.73 33.85
C VAL A 220 -21.80 -11.30 35.31
N LYS A 221 -22.59 -10.24 35.60
CA LYS A 221 -22.95 -9.86 36.99
C LYS A 221 -23.83 -10.93 37.66
N ASP A 222 -24.76 -11.53 36.93
CA ASP A 222 -25.65 -12.56 37.44
C ASP A 222 -24.88 -13.86 37.75
N GLU A 223 -23.99 -14.30 36.84
CA GLU A 223 -23.03 -15.40 37.08
C GLU A 223 -22.11 -15.12 38.28
N SER A 224 -21.55 -13.90 38.36
CA SER A 224 -20.69 -13.45 39.47
C SER A 224 -21.38 -13.60 40.81
N SER A 225 -22.63 -13.13 40.88
CA SER A 225 -23.48 -13.14 42.08
C SER A 225 -23.87 -14.56 42.50
N ALA A 226 -24.27 -15.41 41.54
CA ALA A 226 -24.64 -16.79 41.81
C ALA A 226 -23.44 -17.69 42.18
N ALA A 227 -22.25 -17.41 41.66
CA ALA A 227 -21.04 -18.20 41.89
C ALA A 227 -20.16 -17.70 43.04
N GLY A 228 -20.38 -16.48 43.55
CA GLY A 228 -19.55 -15.84 44.58
C GLY A 228 -18.15 -15.45 44.08
N LYS A 229 -18.01 -15.06 42.81
CA LYS A 229 -16.71 -14.83 42.15
C LYS A 229 -16.69 -13.48 41.43
N ARG A 230 -15.94 -12.49 41.94
CA ARG A 230 -15.76 -11.20 41.24
C ARG A 230 -15.22 -11.40 39.83
N VAL A 231 -15.88 -10.74 38.87
CA VAL A 231 -15.53 -10.75 37.44
C VAL A 231 -15.28 -9.31 36.98
N LEU A 232 -14.12 -9.06 36.39
CA LEU A 232 -13.73 -7.74 35.89
C LEU A 232 -14.24 -7.54 34.46
N CYS A 233 -15.10 -6.55 34.25
CA CYS A 233 -15.54 -6.12 32.92
C CYS A 233 -14.62 -4.99 32.41
N LEU A 234 -14.05 -5.16 31.22
CA LEU A 234 -13.10 -4.22 30.61
C LEU A 234 -13.63 -3.69 29.27
N ILE A 235 -13.84 -2.38 29.13
CA ILE A 235 -14.32 -1.78 27.88
C ILE A 235 -13.18 -1.00 27.22
N ALA A 236 -12.80 -1.41 26.00
CA ALA A 236 -11.74 -0.76 25.24
C ALA A 236 -12.26 0.49 24.50
N THR A 237 -11.66 1.66 24.78
CA THR A 237 -12.01 2.93 24.13
C THR A 237 -10.76 3.72 23.71
N TYR A 238 -10.97 4.90 23.11
CA TYR A 238 -9.95 5.89 22.80
C TYR A 238 -10.31 7.26 23.43
N VAL A 239 -9.60 8.32 23.03
CA VAL A 239 -9.54 9.63 23.71
C VAL A 239 -10.93 10.27 23.85
N VAL A 240 -11.66 10.41 22.74
CA VAL A 240 -13.08 10.78 22.65
C VAL A 240 -13.71 9.76 21.70
N GLY A 241 -14.89 9.23 22.01
CA GLY A 241 -15.54 8.16 21.26
C GLY A 241 -15.87 6.95 22.14
N LYS A 242 -16.92 6.21 21.77
CA LYS A 242 -17.58 5.12 22.51
C LYS A 242 -18.34 5.54 23.79
N GLU A 243 -18.47 6.83 24.11
CA GLU A 243 -19.21 7.30 25.30
C GLU A 243 -20.66 6.80 25.31
N ARG A 244 -21.32 6.62 24.15
CA ARG A 244 -22.67 6.05 24.05
C ARG A 244 -22.77 4.65 24.67
N ILE A 245 -21.77 3.79 24.44
CA ILE A 245 -21.69 2.45 25.06
C ILE A 245 -21.52 2.59 26.58
N LEU A 246 -20.66 3.51 27.03
CA LEU A 246 -20.37 3.69 28.45
C LEU A 246 -21.61 4.20 29.21
N LEU A 247 -22.25 5.25 28.71
CA LEU A 247 -23.45 5.84 29.32
C LEU A 247 -24.60 4.82 29.38
N GLU A 248 -24.83 4.05 28.30
CA GLU A 248 -25.86 3.02 28.29
C GLU A 248 -25.53 1.80 29.15
N VAL A 249 -24.27 1.39 29.25
CA VAL A 249 -23.84 0.36 30.22
C VAL A 249 -24.09 0.84 31.64
N ALA A 250 -23.70 2.07 31.99
CA ALA A 250 -23.94 2.61 33.33
C ALA A 250 -25.44 2.69 33.66
N ARG A 251 -26.24 3.27 32.75
CA ARG A 251 -27.68 3.46 32.89
C ARG A 251 -28.45 2.14 32.95
N ARG A 252 -28.18 1.20 32.04
CA ARG A 252 -28.93 -0.06 31.93
C ARG A 252 -28.43 -1.17 32.86
N CYS A 253 -27.17 -1.09 33.34
CA CYS A 253 -26.59 -2.07 34.28
C CYS A 253 -26.47 -1.55 35.73
N GLY A 254 -26.95 -0.33 36.02
CA GLY A 254 -27.05 0.23 37.37
C GLY A 254 -25.73 0.35 38.11
N CYS A 255 -24.68 0.87 37.47
CA CYS A 255 -23.36 0.99 38.09
C CYS A 255 -22.52 2.14 37.51
N SER A 256 -21.67 2.73 38.35
CA SER A 256 -20.60 3.61 37.90
C SER A 256 -19.57 2.87 37.04
N ILE A 257 -18.81 3.61 36.24
CA ILE A 257 -17.75 3.09 35.38
C ILE A 257 -16.40 3.71 35.77
N HIS A 258 -15.39 2.88 36.02
CA HIS A 258 -14.03 3.35 36.33
C HIS A 258 -13.34 3.86 35.06
N VAL A 259 -12.73 5.03 35.15
CA VAL A 259 -11.88 5.65 34.12
C VAL A 259 -10.54 6.10 34.75
N ASP A 260 -9.49 6.26 33.95
CA ASP A 260 -8.29 6.96 34.41
C ASP A 260 -8.51 8.48 34.46
N SER A 261 -7.68 9.19 35.24
CA SER A 261 -7.78 10.64 35.46
C SER A 261 -7.81 11.45 34.16
N ARG A 262 -7.05 11.04 33.14
CA ARG A 262 -7.01 11.73 31.86
C ARG A 262 -8.31 11.55 31.07
N LYS A 263 -8.92 10.36 31.12
CA LYS A 263 -10.27 10.15 30.55
C LYS A 263 -11.34 10.86 31.40
N MET A 264 -11.17 10.97 32.72
CA MET A 264 -12.05 11.76 33.59
C MET A 264 -12.02 13.26 33.27
N GLU A 265 -10.84 13.86 33.06
CA GLU A 265 -10.67 15.25 32.60
C GLU A 265 -11.47 15.49 31.30
N ILE A 266 -11.29 14.62 30.30
CA ILE A 266 -11.97 14.72 29.00
C ILE A 266 -13.50 14.57 29.14
N LEU A 267 -13.97 13.59 29.93
CA LEU A 267 -15.39 13.40 30.20
C LEU A 267 -15.99 14.60 30.96
N THR A 268 -15.23 15.23 31.85
CA THR A 268 -15.64 16.46 32.55
C THR A 268 -15.78 17.64 31.59
N VAL A 269 -14.83 17.84 30.66
CA VAL A 269 -14.90 18.87 29.61
C VAL A 269 -16.10 18.64 28.66
N LEU A 270 -16.46 17.38 28.41
CA LEU A 270 -17.65 16.99 27.65
C LEU A 270 -18.97 17.17 28.41
N GLY A 271 -18.95 17.30 29.75
CA GLY A 271 -20.15 17.43 30.59
C GLY A 271 -20.68 16.11 31.17
N PHE A 272 -19.88 15.05 31.15
CA PHE A 272 -20.22 13.71 31.68
C PHE A 272 -19.54 13.37 33.02
N GLY A 273 -18.53 14.14 33.43
CA GLY A 273 -17.81 13.99 34.71
C GLY A 273 -18.34 14.91 35.84
N GLY A 274 -17.75 14.80 37.03
CA GLY A 274 -18.14 15.52 38.25
C GLY A 274 -19.01 14.68 39.21
N GLU A 275 -19.45 15.27 40.32
CA GLU A 275 -20.12 14.56 41.44
C GLU A 275 -21.43 13.85 41.07
N ASN A 276 -22.13 14.34 40.04
CA ASN A 276 -23.36 13.74 39.51
C ASN A 276 -23.10 12.82 38.29
N GLY A 277 -21.83 12.57 37.95
CA GLY A 277 -21.43 11.75 36.80
C GLY A 277 -21.56 10.25 37.06
N VAL A 278 -21.69 9.46 35.99
CA VAL A 278 -21.69 7.98 36.07
C VAL A 278 -20.28 7.38 36.07
N PHE A 279 -19.24 8.22 36.14
CA PHE A 279 -17.84 7.82 36.06
C PHE A 279 -17.14 8.01 37.41
N THR A 280 -16.12 7.21 37.67
CA THR A 280 -15.29 7.31 38.88
C THR A 280 -13.82 7.03 38.55
N GLU A 281 -12.90 7.59 39.33
CA GLU A 281 -11.47 7.21 39.30
C GLU A 281 -11.16 6.09 40.31
N ASP A 282 -12.07 5.79 41.25
CA ASP A 282 -11.90 4.72 42.22
C ASP A 282 -12.21 3.34 41.61
N ALA A 283 -11.16 2.54 41.42
CA ALA A 283 -11.21 1.19 40.88
C ALA A 283 -11.89 0.16 41.80
N SER A 284 -12.17 0.50 43.05
CA SER A 284 -12.84 -0.36 44.04
C SER A 284 -14.37 -0.24 44.05
N VAL A 285 -14.90 0.89 43.58
CA VAL A 285 -16.35 1.21 43.58
C VAL A 285 -17.13 0.43 42.52
N THR A 286 -16.47 -0.08 41.49
CA THR A 286 -17.12 -0.78 40.38
C THR A 286 -16.23 -1.87 39.79
N ASP A 287 -16.87 -2.91 39.24
CA ASP A 287 -16.22 -3.99 38.48
C ASP A 287 -16.23 -3.73 36.96
N VAL A 288 -16.69 -2.56 36.49
CA VAL A 288 -16.71 -2.16 35.07
C VAL A 288 -15.70 -1.04 34.81
N HIS A 289 -14.57 -1.36 34.16
CA HIS A 289 -13.42 -0.46 33.98
C HIS A 289 -13.19 -0.16 32.49
N VAL A 290 -13.00 1.11 32.15
CA VAL A 290 -12.52 1.57 30.84
C VAL A 290 -11.01 1.43 30.75
N ILE A 291 -10.52 1.03 29.57
CA ILE A 291 -9.10 0.90 29.26
C ILE A 291 -8.79 1.37 27.83
N GLY A 292 -7.57 1.86 27.61
CA GLY A 292 -7.12 2.25 26.28
C GLY A 292 -7.08 1.07 25.31
N TRP A 293 -7.52 1.30 24.07
CA TRP A 293 -7.72 0.31 23.00
C TRP A 293 -6.72 -0.88 22.96
N ASN A 294 -5.42 -0.57 22.95
CA ASN A 294 -4.33 -1.53 22.77
C ASN A 294 -4.15 -2.52 23.95
N VAL A 295 -4.87 -2.34 25.06
CA VAL A 295 -4.75 -3.19 26.26
C VAL A 295 -5.42 -4.56 26.06
N LEU A 296 -6.54 -4.66 25.32
CA LEU A 296 -7.20 -5.95 25.03
C LEU A 296 -6.60 -6.69 23.83
N GLY A 297 -5.90 -6.01 22.92
CA GLY A 297 -5.29 -6.64 21.75
C GLY A 297 -4.96 -5.69 20.61
N GLU A 298 -4.44 -6.25 19.54
CA GLU A 298 -4.10 -5.56 18.28
C GLU A 298 -5.00 -6.08 17.15
N THR A 299 -5.54 -5.20 16.31
CA THR A 299 -6.46 -5.58 15.21
C THR A 299 -5.74 -6.04 13.93
N TRP A 300 -4.48 -5.64 13.72
CA TRP A 300 -3.77 -5.91 12.47
C TRP A 300 -2.90 -7.19 12.52
N PRO A 301 -3.00 -8.12 11.55
CA PRO A 301 -3.87 -8.16 10.37
C PRO A 301 -5.15 -8.99 10.60
N TYR A 302 -5.41 -9.36 11.84
CA TYR A 302 -6.60 -10.01 12.42
C TYR A 302 -6.47 -9.82 13.94
N PHE A 303 -7.58 -9.82 14.71
CA PHE A 303 -7.48 -9.54 16.14
C PHE A 303 -6.61 -10.54 16.90
N ARG A 304 -5.65 -10.00 17.64
CA ARG A 304 -4.71 -10.73 18.51
C ARG A 304 -5.02 -10.39 19.97
N PRO A 305 -5.75 -11.26 20.69
CA PRO A 305 -6.13 -10.99 22.08
C PRO A 305 -4.91 -10.94 23.00
N ASN A 306 -4.74 -9.83 23.72
CA ASN A 306 -3.71 -9.64 24.73
C ASN A 306 -4.15 -10.23 26.08
N PHE A 307 -4.42 -11.53 26.08
CA PHE A 307 -4.73 -12.30 27.29
C PHE A 307 -3.63 -12.22 28.37
N VAL A 308 -2.40 -11.82 28.01
CA VAL A 308 -1.33 -11.60 29.00
C VAL A 308 -1.62 -10.35 29.81
N LYS A 309 -1.78 -9.18 29.17
CA LYS A 309 -2.03 -7.93 29.90
C LYS A 309 -3.38 -7.93 30.61
N MET A 310 -4.39 -8.57 30.00
CA MET A 310 -5.69 -8.79 30.64
C MET A 310 -5.59 -9.63 31.92
N LYS A 311 -4.71 -10.66 31.95
CA LYS A 311 -4.46 -11.48 33.13
C LYS A 311 -3.67 -10.75 34.21
N GLU A 312 -2.72 -9.90 33.82
CA GLU A 312 -2.02 -9.01 34.77
C GLU A 312 -3.02 -8.14 35.53
N ILE A 313 -3.87 -7.38 34.82
CA ILE A 313 -4.87 -6.48 35.43
C ILE A 313 -5.86 -7.27 36.29
N MET A 314 -6.33 -8.44 35.82
CA MET A 314 -7.23 -9.30 36.59
C MET A 314 -6.62 -9.75 37.92
N VAL A 315 -5.35 -10.19 37.93
CA VAL A 315 -4.66 -10.66 39.14
C VAL A 315 -4.28 -9.49 40.06
N GLU A 316 -3.78 -8.40 39.49
CA GLU A 316 -3.40 -7.16 40.19
C GLU A 316 -4.59 -6.56 40.97
N ARG A 317 -5.78 -6.54 40.36
CA ARG A 317 -7.01 -6.00 40.97
C ARG A 317 -7.86 -7.05 41.72
N GLY A 318 -7.35 -8.28 41.91
CA GLY A 318 -7.94 -9.29 42.78
C GLY A 318 -9.19 -10.01 42.23
N TYR A 319 -9.28 -10.23 40.92
CA TYR A 319 -10.42 -10.87 40.26
C TYR A 319 -10.15 -12.34 39.86
N MET A 320 -11.23 -13.11 39.69
CA MET A 320 -11.14 -14.54 39.31
C MET A 320 -11.36 -14.79 37.81
N LYS A 321 -12.20 -13.98 37.17
CA LYS A 321 -12.50 -13.97 35.73
C LYS A 321 -12.39 -12.53 35.23
N ALA A 322 -12.07 -12.34 33.96
CA ALA A 322 -12.19 -11.04 33.30
C ALA A 322 -12.84 -11.17 31.92
N VAL A 323 -13.63 -10.17 31.53
CA VAL A 323 -14.41 -10.12 30.30
C VAL A 323 -14.13 -8.78 29.61
N GLY A 324 -13.55 -8.82 28.43
CA GLY A 324 -13.16 -7.63 27.64
C GLY A 324 -14.11 -7.38 26.48
N PHE A 325 -14.41 -6.12 26.19
CA PHE A 325 -15.25 -5.67 25.08
C PHE A 325 -14.44 -4.78 24.14
N VAL A 326 -14.44 -5.13 22.85
CA VAL A 326 -13.64 -4.48 21.79
C VAL A 326 -14.59 -3.92 20.72
N PRO A 327 -15.14 -2.69 20.91
CA PRO A 327 -16.08 -2.05 19.99
C PRO A 327 -15.40 -1.39 18.78
N THR A 328 -15.46 -2.00 17.60
CA THR A 328 -14.95 -1.39 16.35
C THR A 328 -15.53 -1.99 15.06
N GLY A 329 -15.77 -1.14 14.05
CA GLY A 329 -16.11 -1.56 12.68
C GLY A 329 -14.96 -2.27 11.93
N TRP A 330 -13.71 -2.16 12.39
CA TRP A 330 -12.56 -2.83 11.76
C TRP A 330 -12.59 -4.37 11.87
N MET A 331 -13.48 -4.94 12.69
CA MET A 331 -13.46 -6.36 13.07
C MET A 331 -14.37 -7.26 12.23
N TYR A 332 -14.11 -7.32 10.92
CA TYR A 332 -14.81 -8.24 10.02
C TYR A 332 -14.27 -9.69 10.12
N GLU A 333 -14.78 -10.44 11.10
CA GLU A 333 -14.86 -11.92 11.05
C GLU A 333 -16.28 -12.42 11.39
N THR A 334 -17.28 -11.53 11.31
CA THR A 334 -18.70 -11.90 11.36
C THR A 334 -19.07 -12.71 10.13
N LYS A 335 -19.04 -14.04 10.30
CA LYS A 335 -20.01 -14.92 9.61
C LYS A 335 -21.42 -14.39 9.90
N LYS A 336 -22.42 -14.79 9.10
CA LYS A 336 -23.84 -14.37 9.28
C LYS A 336 -24.52 -14.87 10.58
N GLU A 337 -23.74 -15.30 11.58
CA GLU A 337 -24.18 -15.92 12.81
C GLU A 337 -23.33 -15.41 14.01
N GLY A 338 -23.72 -14.26 14.56
CA GLY A 338 -23.33 -13.83 15.91
C GLY A 338 -22.01 -13.06 16.10
N PHE A 339 -21.90 -12.43 17.27
CA PHE A 339 -20.74 -11.69 17.75
C PHE A 339 -19.59 -12.64 18.10
N ALA A 340 -18.36 -12.35 17.62
CA ALA A 340 -17.23 -13.24 17.81
C ALA A 340 -16.59 -13.09 19.20
N VAL A 341 -16.57 -14.16 19.99
CA VAL A 341 -15.90 -14.21 21.31
C VAL A 341 -14.61 -15.02 21.21
N ARG A 342 -13.54 -14.55 21.85
CA ARG A 342 -12.27 -15.27 22.02
C ARG A 342 -12.09 -15.62 23.50
N VAL A 343 -11.94 -16.90 23.82
CA VAL A 343 -11.88 -17.41 25.20
C VAL A 343 -10.53 -18.05 25.49
N LYS A 344 -9.97 -17.82 26.67
CA LYS A 344 -8.79 -18.51 27.19
C LYS A 344 -8.80 -18.53 28.73
N ASP A 345 -8.72 -19.73 29.31
CA ASP A 345 -8.74 -19.94 30.77
C ASP A 345 -9.95 -19.25 31.43
N SER A 346 -9.74 -18.21 32.24
CA SER A 346 -10.77 -17.37 32.87
C SER A 346 -10.90 -15.97 32.22
N LEU A 347 -10.55 -15.86 30.94
CA LEU A 347 -10.50 -14.61 30.18
C LEU A 347 -11.34 -14.73 28.90
N GLU A 348 -12.26 -13.81 28.69
CA GLU A 348 -13.17 -13.78 27.53
C GLU A 348 -13.06 -12.40 26.86
N ILE A 349 -12.89 -12.34 25.53
CA ILE A 349 -12.86 -11.07 24.79
C ILE A 349 -13.93 -11.10 23.69
N HIS A 350 -14.91 -10.22 23.83
CA HIS A 350 -16.02 -10.00 22.92
C HIS A 350 -15.62 -8.97 21.85
N LEU A 351 -15.69 -9.40 20.58
CA LEU A 351 -15.44 -8.55 19.42
C LEU A 351 -16.78 -7.99 18.96
N VAL A 352 -16.96 -6.68 19.16
CA VAL A 352 -18.24 -6.00 18.97
C VAL A 352 -18.11 -5.12 17.72
N PRO A 353 -18.81 -5.40 16.60
CA PRO A 353 -18.71 -4.65 15.35
C PRO A 353 -19.44 -3.28 15.40
N TYR A 354 -19.18 -2.50 16.45
CA TYR A 354 -19.73 -1.16 16.66
C TYR A 354 -18.89 -0.11 15.92
N SER A 355 -19.51 0.60 14.98
CA SER A 355 -18.89 1.71 14.24
C SER A 355 -19.54 3.06 14.60
N GLU A 356 -18.72 4.10 14.62
CA GLU A 356 -19.15 5.51 14.70
C GLU A 356 -19.07 6.21 13.34
N HIS A 357 -18.69 5.47 12.29
CA HIS A 357 -18.83 5.88 10.90
C HIS A 357 -19.94 5.05 10.23
N SER A 358 -20.57 5.63 9.21
CA SER A 358 -21.55 4.96 8.33
C SER A 358 -21.00 3.68 7.70
N SER A 359 -21.83 2.65 7.64
CA SER A 359 -21.63 1.45 6.81
C SER A 359 -21.85 1.74 5.33
N TYR A 360 -21.54 0.78 4.45
CA TYR A 360 -21.65 0.98 3.00
C TYR A 360 -23.07 1.36 2.53
N ASP A 361 -24.10 0.71 3.09
CA ASP A 361 -25.48 0.96 2.69
C ASP A 361 -25.99 2.30 3.26
N GLU A 362 -25.67 2.60 4.53
CA GLU A 362 -25.95 3.90 5.16
C GLU A 362 -25.31 5.08 4.41
N LEU A 363 -24.09 4.92 3.88
CA LEU A 363 -23.47 5.94 3.01
C LEU A 363 -24.27 6.16 1.72
N ARG A 364 -24.84 5.10 1.13
CA ARG A 364 -25.64 5.19 -0.09
C ARG A 364 -27.01 5.80 0.18
N ASP A 365 -27.64 5.48 1.30
CA ASP A 365 -28.92 6.07 1.69
C ASP A 365 -28.78 7.58 2.02
N TYR A 366 -27.69 7.99 2.66
CA TYR A 366 -27.40 9.43 2.87
C TYR A 366 -27.16 10.19 1.56
N VAL A 367 -26.38 9.63 0.62
CA VAL A 367 -26.18 10.25 -0.71
C VAL A 367 -27.48 10.26 -1.52
N LYS A 368 -28.30 9.22 -1.41
CA LYS A 368 -29.64 9.15 -2.03
C LYS A 368 -30.60 10.20 -1.47
N PHE A 369 -30.54 10.47 -0.15
CA PHE A 369 -31.32 11.52 0.51
C PHE A 369 -30.92 12.92 0.03
N LEU A 370 -29.63 13.24 0.05
CA LEU A 370 -29.16 14.56 -0.40
C LEU A 370 -29.21 14.74 -1.92
N HIS A 371 -29.18 13.66 -2.70
CA HIS A 371 -29.14 13.63 -4.17
C HIS A 371 -28.24 14.73 -4.79
N PRO A 372 -26.94 14.80 -4.42
CA PRO A 372 -26.06 15.90 -4.82
C PRO A 372 -25.59 15.77 -6.27
N LYS A 373 -25.07 16.86 -6.85
CA LYS A 373 -24.47 16.82 -8.20
C LYS A 373 -23.20 15.96 -8.21
N ARG A 374 -22.29 16.10 -7.23
CA ARG A 374 -21.08 15.26 -7.12
C ARG A 374 -20.73 14.85 -5.69
N VAL A 375 -20.08 13.70 -5.54
CA VAL A 375 -19.54 13.20 -4.27
C VAL A 375 -18.01 13.29 -4.30
N ILE A 376 -17.43 13.89 -3.26
CA ILE A 376 -15.99 14.09 -3.08
C ILE A 376 -15.54 13.24 -1.88
N PRO A 377 -14.62 12.26 -2.04
CA PRO A 377 -14.12 11.48 -0.91
C PRO A 377 -13.20 12.32 -0.01
N THR A 378 -13.43 12.25 1.30
CA THR A 378 -12.47 12.76 2.30
C THR A 378 -11.41 11.71 2.68
N VAL A 379 -11.68 10.41 2.49
CA VAL A 379 -10.84 9.31 2.99
C VAL A 379 -10.36 8.40 1.85
N GLY A 380 -9.13 7.87 1.97
CA GLY A 380 -8.63 6.76 1.16
C GLY A 380 -8.12 7.11 -0.24
N VAL A 381 -8.14 8.37 -0.64
CA VAL A 381 -7.62 8.88 -1.92
C VAL A 381 -6.33 9.67 -1.69
N ASP A 382 -5.36 9.55 -2.62
CA ASP A 382 -4.20 10.47 -2.68
C ASP A 382 -4.72 11.91 -2.82
N ALA A 383 -4.69 12.68 -1.73
CA ALA A 383 -5.54 13.86 -1.50
C ALA A 383 -5.33 15.08 -2.44
N GLY A 384 -4.54 14.93 -3.52
CA GLY A 384 -4.39 15.88 -4.62
C GLY A 384 -4.89 15.38 -5.98
N LYS A 385 -5.68 14.30 -6.04
CA LYS A 385 -6.18 13.70 -7.30
C LYS A 385 -7.62 13.19 -7.21
N LEU A 386 -8.59 14.07 -7.45
CA LEU A 386 -9.98 13.67 -7.66
C LEU A 386 -10.14 12.77 -8.90
N ASP A 387 -9.34 12.97 -9.95
CA ASP A 387 -9.32 12.12 -11.16
C ASP A 387 -8.53 10.80 -11.00
N SER A 388 -8.24 10.38 -9.76
CA SER A 388 -7.58 9.09 -9.52
C SER A 388 -8.52 7.93 -9.87
N LYS A 389 -7.95 6.79 -10.29
CA LYS A 389 -8.75 5.61 -10.64
C LYS A 389 -9.50 5.07 -9.42
N GLU A 390 -8.94 5.32 -8.26
CA GLU A 390 -9.39 4.96 -6.93
C GLU A 390 -10.61 5.81 -6.53
N ALA A 391 -10.54 7.14 -6.69
CA ALA A 391 -11.68 8.04 -6.52
C ALA A 391 -12.81 7.74 -7.52
N ILE A 392 -12.48 7.56 -8.82
CA ILE A 392 -13.45 7.22 -9.87
C ILE A 392 -14.10 5.84 -9.62
N ALA A 393 -13.35 4.87 -9.08
CA ALA A 393 -13.90 3.57 -8.71
C ALA A 393 -14.84 3.67 -7.48
N MET A 394 -14.52 4.54 -6.53
CA MET A 394 -15.33 4.80 -5.34
C MET A 394 -16.62 5.56 -5.70
N GLN A 395 -16.54 6.62 -6.52
CA GLN A 395 -17.70 7.41 -6.97
C GLN A 395 -18.76 6.55 -7.69
N LYS A 396 -18.34 5.47 -8.37
CA LYS A 396 -19.25 4.51 -9.01
C LYS A 396 -20.18 3.76 -8.05
N HIS A 397 -19.89 3.72 -6.74
CA HIS A 397 -20.83 3.21 -5.74
C HIS A 397 -22.10 4.08 -5.58
N PHE A 398 -22.05 5.32 -6.09
CA PHE A 398 -23.12 6.33 -6.03
C PHE A 398 -23.70 6.73 -7.41
N SER A 399 -23.33 6.04 -8.51
CA SER A 399 -24.00 6.24 -9.80
C SER A 399 -25.48 5.84 -9.69
N GLY A 400 -26.35 6.62 -10.32
CA GLY A 400 -27.81 6.57 -10.13
C GLY A 400 -28.31 7.11 -8.77
N LEU A 401 -27.44 7.58 -7.87
CA LEU A 401 -27.82 8.25 -6.61
C LEU A 401 -27.48 9.76 -6.59
N VAL A 402 -26.69 10.22 -7.55
CA VAL A 402 -26.31 11.64 -7.79
C VAL A 402 -27.07 12.23 -8.97
N ASP A 403 -27.12 13.55 -9.08
CA ASP A 403 -27.74 14.25 -10.22
C ASP A 403 -26.86 14.13 -11.49
N GLU A 404 -26.97 12.99 -12.18
CA GLU A 404 -26.21 12.70 -13.40
C GLU A 404 -26.61 13.61 -14.59
N THR A 405 -27.75 14.29 -14.52
CA THR A 405 -28.23 15.21 -15.58
C THR A 405 -27.49 16.54 -15.51
N ALA A 406 -27.33 17.13 -14.32
CA ALA A 406 -26.52 18.34 -14.12
C ALA A 406 -25.07 18.15 -14.61
N ASN A 407 -24.46 16.99 -14.30
CA ASN A 407 -23.09 16.68 -14.76
C ASN A 407 -22.96 16.60 -16.29
N LYS A 408 -24.00 16.12 -17.00
CA LYS A 408 -24.02 16.08 -18.48
C LYS A 408 -24.15 17.48 -19.08
N GLN A 409 -24.98 18.34 -18.49
CA GLN A 409 -25.13 19.73 -18.92
C GLN A 409 -23.84 20.53 -18.73
N GLU A 410 -23.18 20.41 -17.56
CA GLU A 410 -21.89 21.05 -17.28
C GLU A 410 -20.78 20.58 -18.24
N PHE A 411 -20.74 19.27 -18.54
CA PHE A 411 -19.84 18.70 -19.55
C PHE A 411 -20.08 19.28 -20.95
N LEU A 412 -21.34 19.40 -21.39
CA LEU A 412 -21.69 19.96 -22.70
C LEU A 412 -21.37 21.47 -22.79
N MET A 413 -21.66 22.25 -21.75
CA MET A 413 -21.31 23.69 -21.70
C MET A 413 -19.80 23.95 -21.85
N ALA A 414 -18.95 23.00 -21.41
CA ALA A 414 -17.50 23.09 -21.60
C ALA A 414 -17.05 22.99 -23.07
N PHE A 415 -17.85 22.39 -23.96
CA PHE A 415 -17.60 22.39 -25.41
C PHE A 415 -18.05 23.71 -26.06
N HIS A 416 -19.22 24.24 -25.68
CA HIS A 416 -19.70 25.52 -26.21
C HIS A 416 -18.74 26.68 -25.90
N ARG A 417 -18.18 26.77 -24.68
CA ARG A 417 -17.17 27.79 -24.33
C ARG A 417 -15.91 27.74 -25.21
N ARG A 418 -15.54 26.57 -25.75
CA ARG A 418 -14.40 26.45 -26.68
C ARG A 418 -14.70 26.95 -28.09
N SER A 419 -15.97 27.12 -28.46
CA SER A 419 -16.36 27.66 -29.77
C SER A 419 -16.29 29.18 -29.82
N THR A 420 -16.54 29.86 -28.69
CA THR A 420 -16.54 31.33 -28.60
C THR A 420 -15.14 31.94 -28.50
N ASP A 421 -14.20 31.26 -27.83
CA ASP A 421 -12.84 31.78 -27.61
C ASP A 421 -11.95 31.74 -28.87
N ALA A 422 -12.43 31.14 -29.97
CA ALA A 422 -11.70 31.04 -31.23
C ALA A 422 -11.73 32.32 -32.08
N THR A 423 -12.63 33.26 -31.80
CA THR A 423 -12.89 34.43 -32.66
C THR A 423 -12.96 35.76 -31.91
N HIS A 424 -11.91 36.12 -31.15
CA HIS A 424 -11.49 37.51 -31.00
C HIS A 424 -10.03 37.62 -30.51
N SER A 425 -9.13 38.08 -31.38
CA SER A 425 -7.77 38.46 -31.01
C SER A 425 -7.27 39.64 -31.85
N CYS A 426 -6.48 40.51 -31.21
CA CYS A 426 -5.77 41.66 -31.79
C CYS A 426 -6.63 42.82 -32.35
N LYS A 427 -6.85 43.86 -31.54
CA LYS A 427 -6.28 45.22 -31.75
C LYS A 427 -6.54 46.22 -30.61
N ASP A 428 -5.45 46.64 -29.98
CA ASP A 428 -5.03 48.00 -29.58
C ASP A 428 -5.99 49.06 -28.96
N VAL A 429 -5.53 49.54 -27.79
CA VAL A 429 -5.45 50.96 -27.35
C VAL A 429 -6.73 51.70 -26.90
N ALA A 430 -6.95 51.62 -25.58
CA ALA A 430 -7.28 52.67 -24.61
C ALA A 430 -7.91 54.02 -25.04
N LYS A 431 -9.01 54.38 -24.33
CA LYS A 431 -9.17 55.70 -23.68
C LYS A 431 -10.25 55.70 -22.58
N CYS A 432 -10.17 56.69 -21.69
CA CYS A 432 -11.22 57.08 -20.73
C CYS A 432 -12.42 57.73 -21.49
N SER A 433 -13.57 58.10 -20.90
CA SER A 433 -13.83 58.57 -19.52
C SER A 433 -15.33 58.66 -19.17
N ILE A 434 -15.69 58.28 -17.93
CA ILE A 434 -16.56 58.96 -16.92
C ILE A 434 -17.90 59.62 -17.37
N LEU A 435 -18.93 59.47 -16.51
CA LEU A 435 -20.25 60.15 -16.45
C LEU A 435 -21.37 59.51 -17.32
N HIS A 436 -22.64 59.44 -16.90
CA HIS A 436 -23.28 59.82 -15.62
C HIS A 436 -24.51 58.91 -15.32
N ASP A 437 -25.09 59.08 -14.13
CA ASP A 437 -26.33 58.49 -13.60
C ASP A 437 -27.59 59.02 -14.34
N GLY A 438 -28.80 58.46 -14.22
CA GLY A 438 -29.29 57.40 -13.33
C GLY A 438 -30.74 56.95 -13.66
N GLU A 439 -31.50 56.60 -12.62
CA GLU A 439 -32.89 56.07 -12.60
C GLU A 439 -33.91 56.94 -13.41
N ASP A 440 -35.04 56.43 -13.94
CA ASP A 440 -36.14 55.75 -13.23
C ASP A 440 -37.05 54.88 -14.16
N ALA A 441 -38.22 54.43 -13.70
CA ALA A 441 -38.89 53.19 -14.13
C ALA A 441 -40.13 53.28 -15.07
N ALA A 442 -40.48 52.09 -15.57
CA ALA A 442 -41.80 51.58 -16.01
C ALA A 442 -42.44 52.07 -17.34
N LEU A 443 -42.80 51.09 -18.19
CA LEU A 443 -44.14 50.94 -18.81
C LEU A 443 -44.32 49.58 -19.55
N LEU A 444 -45.54 49.03 -19.50
CA LEU A 444 -46.11 47.99 -20.39
C LEU A 444 -47.01 48.72 -21.42
N PRO A 445 -47.42 48.16 -22.59
CA PRO A 445 -47.88 46.78 -22.86
C PRO A 445 -47.17 46.17 -24.11
N ALA A 446 -47.65 45.18 -24.91
CA ALA A 446 -48.97 44.57 -25.11
C ALA A 446 -48.91 43.12 -25.66
N ILE A 447 -50.01 42.63 -26.25
CA ILE A 447 -50.19 41.27 -26.79
C ILE A 447 -50.63 41.34 -28.26
N THR A 448 -50.08 40.48 -29.12
CA THR A 448 -50.56 40.20 -30.49
C THR A 448 -50.97 38.73 -30.63
N SER A 449 -51.77 38.41 -31.65
CA SER A 449 -52.49 37.12 -31.75
C SER A 449 -51.66 35.97 -32.33
N ALA A 450 -51.76 34.80 -31.69
CA ALA A 450 -50.94 33.61 -31.97
C ALA A 450 -51.03 33.02 -33.39
N SER A 451 -52.01 33.43 -34.22
CA SER A 451 -52.14 32.91 -35.60
C SER A 451 -51.02 33.39 -36.53
N GLU A 452 -50.53 34.62 -36.37
CA GLU A 452 -49.50 35.20 -37.26
C GLU A 452 -48.08 34.73 -36.91
N GLN A 453 -47.88 34.21 -35.70
CA GLN A 453 -46.61 33.65 -35.24
C GLN A 453 -46.33 32.25 -35.82
N LEU A 454 -47.36 31.48 -36.18
CA LEU A 454 -47.19 30.10 -36.63
C LEU A 454 -46.67 30.03 -38.07
N ASP A 455 -47.19 30.86 -38.97
CA ASP A 455 -46.74 30.91 -40.36
C ASP A 455 -45.32 31.49 -40.47
N THR A 456 -45.01 32.54 -39.69
CA THR A 456 -43.64 33.08 -39.63
C THR A 456 -42.64 32.12 -39.00
N LEU A 457 -43.04 31.24 -38.06
CA LEU A 457 -42.19 30.13 -37.61
C LEU A 457 -41.93 29.11 -38.72
N ARG A 458 -42.93 28.81 -39.56
CA ARG A 458 -42.80 27.85 -40.67
C ARG A 458 -41.82 28.30 -41.76
N GLU A 459 -41.76 29.60 -42.06
CA GLU A 459 -40.79 30.16 -43.02
C GLU A 459 -39.34 30.18 -42.48
N ASN A 460 -39.14 30.15 -41.16
CA ASN A 460 -37.80 30.20 -40.54
C ASN A 460 -37.12 28.82 -40.40
N ILE A 461 -37.80 27.70 -40.66
CA ILE A 461 -37.24 26.34 -40.51
C ILE A 461 -36.55 25.91 -41.80
N THR A 462 -35.22 26.08 -41.87
CA THR A 462 -34.43 25.74 -43.07
C THR A 462 -34.39 24.24 -43.37
N GLU A 463 -34.02 23.88 -44.59
CA GLU A 463 -33.76 22.47 -44.96
C GLU A 463 -32.56 21.87 -44.22
N GLU A 464 -31.60 22.72 -43.84
CA GLU A 464 -30.40 22.31 -43.12
C GLU A 464 -30.73 21.93 -41.68
N MET A 465 -31.61 22.67 -40.99
CA MET A 465 -32.11 22.34 -39.65
C MET A 465 -32.96 21.06 -39.64
N LYS A 466 -33.79 20.85 -40.68
CA LYS A 466 -34.57 19.61 -40.83
C LYS A 466 -33.67 18.40 -41.07
N LYS A 467 -32.66 18.55 -41.92
CA LYS A 467 -31.67 17.50 -42.16
C LYS A 467 -30.83 17.21 -40.91
N GLU A 468 -30.38 18.23 -40.20
CA GLU A 468 -29.61 18.06 -38.96
C GLU A 468 -30.41 17.28 -37.91
N LEU A 469 -31.70 17.63 -37.71
CA LEU A 469 -32.57 16.84 -36.83
C LEU A 469 -32.79 15.41 -37.38
N SER A 470 -32.98 15.24 -38.68
CA SER A 470 -33.16 13.93 -39.33
C SER A 470 -31.95 13.00 -39.15
N ASP A 471 -30.72 13.53 -39.18
CA ASP A 471 -29.49 12.76 -38.95
C ASP A 471 -29.35 12.28 -37.48
N PHE A 472 -30.12 12.86 -36.53
CA PHE A 472 -30.19 12.42 -35.13
C PHE A 472 -31.38 11.52 -34.80
N LEU A 473 -32.43 11.48 -35.64
CA LEU A 473 -33.66 10.74 -35.36
C LEU A 473 -33.72 9.37 -36.07
N PRO A 474 -34.51 8.40 -35.57
CA PRO A 474 -34.68 7.10 -36.22
C PRO A 474 -35.27 7.23 -37.62
N SER A 475 -34.80 6.42 -38.58
CA SER A 475 -35.20 6.45 -40.00
C SER A 475 -36.64 5.98 -40.30
N TRP A 476 -37.51 5.95 -39.28
CA TRP A 476 -38.96 5.71 -39.40
C TRP A 476 -39.79 6.96 -39.07
N VAL A 477 -39.18 8.00 -38.48
CA VAL A 477 -39.82 9.29 -38.24
C VAL A 477 -40.02 10.00 -39.59
N SER A 478 -41.21 10.54 -39.84
CA SER A 478 -41.49 11.23 -41.11
C SER A 478 -41.00 12.68 -41.12
N GLU A 479 -40.80 13.22 -42.32
CA GLU A 479 -40.40 14.62 -42.53
C GLU A 479 -41.44 15.62 -41.97
N GLU A 480 -42.72 15.25 -41.99
CA GLU A 480 -43.80 16.01 -41.35
C GLU A 480 -43.69 15.99 -39.81
N GLN A 481 -43.31 14.86 -39.21
CA GLN A 481 -43.04 14.78 -37.76
C GLN A 481 -41.81 15.59 -37.37
N ILE A 482 -40.78 15.64 -38.22
CA ILE A 482 -39.58 16.47 -38.05
C ILE A 482 -39.93 17.97 -38.11
N MET A 483 -40.81 18.37 -39.04
CA MET A 483 -41.36 19.73 -39.08
C MET A 483 -42.09 20.09 -37.78
N ASP A 484 -43.03 19.26 -37.33
CA ASP A 484 -43.85 19.55 -36.14
C ASP A 484 -43.01 19.53 -34.84
N LEU A 485 -41.95 18.71 -34.77
CA LEU A 485 -40.96 18.76 -33.69
C LEU A 485 -40.22 20.10 -33.66
N LEU A 486 -39.77 20.62 -34.80
CA LEU A 486 -39.09 21.92 -34.88
C LEU A 486 -40.04 23.10 -34.64
N ILE A 487 -41.29 23.03 -35.11
CA ILE A 487 -42.31 24.05 -34.82
C ILE A 487 -42.61 24.08 -33.32
N SER A 488 -42.79 22.92 -32.67
CA SER A 488 -43.06 22.82 -31.23
C SER A 488 -41.85 23.14 -30.33
N SER A 489 -40.61 23.08 -30.85
CA SER A 489 -39.40 23.52 -30.15
C SER A 489 -39.02 24.99 -30.41
N GLY A 490 -39.70 25.68 -31.33
CA GLY A 490 -39.36 27.05 -31.75
C GLY A 490 -38.13 27.14 -32.67
N GLY A 491 -37.81 26.05 -33.37
CA GLY A 491 -36.66 25.94 -34.29
C GLY A 491 -35.38 25.39 -33.65
N ASP A 492 -35.34 25.20 -32.33
CA ASP A 492 -34.18 24.60 -31.65
C ASP A 492 -34.12 23.09 -31.95
N VAL A 493 -33.12 22.69 -32.74
CA VAL A 493 -32.84 21.30 -33.15
C VAL A 493 -32.47 20.41 -31.95
N VAL A 494 -31.70 20.94 -30.99
CA VAL A 494 -31.25 20.18 -29.81
C VAL A 494 -32.41 19.97 -28.85
N LYS A 495 -33.25 20.99 -28.66
CA LYS A 495 -34.49 20.87 -27.91
C LYS A 495 -35.47 19.91 -28.59
N ALA A 496 -35.67 20.02 -29.91
CA ALA A 496 -36.53 19.10 -30.67
C ALA A 496 -36.10 17.63 -30.52
N ALA A 497 -34.80 17.34 -30.63
CA ALA A 497 -34.24 16.01 -30.42
C ALA A 497 -34.45 15.52 -28.98
N SER A 498 -34.23 16.39 -27.98
CA SER A 498 -34.49 16.07 -26.57
C SER A 498 -35.97 15.75 -26.36
N ASP A 499 -36.87 16.66 -26.72
CA ASP A 499 -38.31 16.52 -26.57
C ASP A 499 -38.85 15.27 -27.31
N PHE A 500 -38.20 14.81 -28.39
CA PHE A 500 -38.51 13.53 -29.04
C PHE A 500 -38.06 12.33 -28.19
N PHE A 501 -36.79 12.27 -27.77
CA PHE A 501 -36.25 11.13 -27.01
C PHE A 501 -36.73 11.07 -25.55
N GLU A 502 -37.36 12.13 -25.04
CA GLU A 502 -38.14 12.07 -23.80
C GLU A 502 -39.51 11.44 -24.09
N ARG A 503 -40.26 11.93 -25.09
CA ARG A 503 -41.55 11.32 -25.48
C ARG A 503 -41.46 9.85 -25.92
N GLU A 504 -40.41 9.44 -26.63
CA GLU A 504 -40.17 8.03 -26.97
C GLU A 504 -39.84 7.19 -25.73
N ARG A 505 -39.14 7.74 -24.73
CA ARG A 505 -38.86 7.07 -23.45
C ARG A 505 -40.12 6.91 -22.63
N ASP A 506 -40.90 7.98 -22.49
CA ASP A 506 -42.16 8.00 -21.75
C ASP A 506 -43.16 7.04 -22.41
N PHE A 507 -43.25 7.04 -23.76
CA PHE A 507 -44.02 6.05 -24.52
C PHE A 507 -43.50 4.61 -24.33
N PHE A 508 -42.18 4.40 -24.24
CA PHE A 508 -41.62 3.08 -23.90
C PHE A 508 -41.96 2.64 -22.46
N GLU A 509 -42.00 3.56 -21.50
CA GLU A 509 -42.38 3.26 -20.12
C GLU A 509 -43.90 3.00 -20.00
N GLU A 510 -44.75 3.81 -20.64
CA GLU A 510 -46.19 3.55 -20.75
C GLU A 510 -46.50 2.25 -21.50
N ALA A 511 -45.78 1.94 -22.59
CA ALA A 511 -45.91 0.67 -23.31
C ALA A 511 -45.45 -0.53 -22.47
N ASN A 512 -44.42 -0.38 -21.62
CA ASN A 512 -44.03 -1.44 -20.68
C ASN A 512 -45.05 -1.62 -19.55
N ILE A 513 -45.65 -0.54 -19.04
CA ILE A 513 -46.76 -0.60 -18.09
C ILE A 513 -47.97 -1.31 -18.74
N SER A 514 -48.31 -0.95 -19.99
CA SER A 514 -49.33 -1.61 -20.81
C SER A 514 -48.98 -3.05 -21.23
N CYS A 515 -47.73 -3.50 -21.05
CA CYS A 515 -47.33 -4.91 -21.20
C CYS A 515 -47.37 -5.69 -19.87
N SER A 516 -47.58 -5.01 -18.74
CA SER A 516 -47.74 -5.64 -17.42
C SER A 516 -49.20 -5.92 -17.04
N GLU A 517 -50.16 -5.20 -17.64
CA GLU A 517 -51.60 -5.41 -17.50
C GLU A 517 -52.31 -5.24 -18.85
N THR A 518 -53.22 -6.12 -19.33
CA THR A 518 -53.57 -7.52 -18.98
C THR A 518 -54.25 -8.16 -20.21
N LEU A 519 -54.43 -9.49 -20.23
CA LEU A 519 -55.77 -10.08 -20.44
C LEU A 519 -55.81 -11.60 -20.25
N LYS A 520 -56.77 -12.06 -19.42
CA LYS A 520 -57.31 -13.42 -19.48
C LYS A 520 -58.46 -13.40 -20.49
N SER A 521 -58.51 -14.31 -21.45
CA SER A 521 -59.62 -14.41 -22.40
C SER A 521 -60.95 -14.72 -21.69
N GLU A 522 -62.02 -14.02 -22.07
CA GLU A 522 -63.36 -14.23 -21.51
C GLU A 522 -63.89 -15.66 -21.70
N LYS A 523 -64.72 -16.11 -20.75
CA LYS A 523 -65.86 -16.98 -21.05
C LYS A 523 -67.11 -16.42 -20.39
N LYS A 524 -68.09 -16.04 -21.19
CA LYS A 524 -69.43 -15.65 -20.73
C LYS A 524 -70.11 -16.82 -20.04
N HIS A 525 -70.73 -16.56 -18.90
CA HIS A 525 -72.10 -16.97 -18.61
C HIS A 525 -72.76 -15.94 -17.68
N THR A 526 -74.07 -16.05 -17.49
CA THR A 526 -74.97 -14.92 -17.17
C THR A 526 -75.54 -14.97 -15.74
N SER A 527 -76.35 -13.96 -15.43
CA SER A 527 -77.52 -13.99 -14.52
C SER A 527 -77.29 -14.06 -13.01
N ASP A 528 -77.41 -12.88 -12.39
CA ASP A 528 -78.50 -12.51 -11.46
C ASP A 528 -78.27 -12.32 -9.94
N HIS A 529 -78.86 -11.21 -9.48
CA HIS A 529 -79.20 -10.76 -8.11
C HIS A 529 -78.05 -10.59 -7.07
N GLY A 530 -77.97 -9.52 -6.28
CA GLY A 530 -78.73 -8.25 -6.27
C GLY A 530 -78.96 -7.69 -4.84
N SER A 531 -78.84 -6.37 -4.64
CA SER A 531 -79.13 -5.62 -3.40
C SER A 531 -78.23 -5.90 -2.16
N SER A 532 -78.03 -4.97 -1.21
CA SER A 532 -78.34 -3.52 -1.15
C SER A 532 -77.72 -2.83 0.10
N ALA A 533 -77.58 -1.49 0.01
CA ALA A 533 -77.73 -0.49 1.08
C ALA A 533 -76.66 -0.33 2.20
N ASP A 534 -75.90 0.77 2.07
CA ASP A 534 -75.91 1.97 2.94
C ASP A 534 -75.56 1.92 4.44
N GLY A 535 -74.91 3.01 4.91
CA GLY A 535 -74.75 3.30 6.35
C GLY A 535 -73.61 4.28 6.70
N SER A 536 -73.73 5.57 6.37
CA SER A 536 -72.94 6.62 7.05
C SER A 536 -73.44 6.77 8.51
N SER A 537 -72.69 7.30 9.49
CA SER A 537 -71.96 8.57 9.47
C SER A 537 -70.92 8.71 10.62
N GLN A 538 -70.40 9.93 10.81
CA GLN A 538 -69.34 10.31 11.77
C GLN A 538 -69.88 10.58 13.18
N GLN A 539 -69.06 10.46 14.24
CA GLN A 539 -68.95 11.54 15.25
C GLN A 539 -67.68 11.53 16.13
N GLU A 540 -67.15 12.73 16.29
CA GLU A 540 -66.38 13.41 17.37
C GLU A 540 -65.63 12.69 18.52
N CYS A 541 -64.56 13.38 18.96
CA CYS A 541 -63.70 13.15 20.14
C CYS A 541 -64.38 13.61 21.47
N PRO A 542 -63.75 13.63 22.69
CA PRO A 542 -62.33 13.38 23.04
C PRO A 542 -62.01 12.67 24.41
N LEU A 543 -60.70 12.56 24.68
CA LEU A 543 -60.01 12.70 25.99
C LEU A 543 -59.82 11.53 26.98
N PHE A 544 -58.58 11.48 27.51
CA PHE A 544 -58.12 11.07 28.86
C PHE A 544 -58.17 9.59 29.36
N SER A 545 -56.96 9.00 29.40
CA SER A 545 -56.34 8.42 30.61
C SER A 545 -56.30 6.88 30.86
N GLN A 546 -55.31 6.54 31.69
CA GLN A 546 -55.03 5.29 32.44
C GLN A 546 -54.38 4.06 31.76
N LYS A 547 -53.22 3.70 32.33
CA LYS A 547 -52.54 2.38 32.37
C LYS A 547 -53.38 1.40 33.27
N PRO A 548 -53.09 0.08 33.46
CA PRO A 548 -51.76 -0.58 33.34
C PRO A 548 -51.66 -2.10 33.00
N VAL A 549 -50.40 -2.58 32.96
CA VAL A 549 -49.88 -3.91 33.39
C VAL A 549 -50.22 -5.20 32.59
N GLU A 550 -49.12 -5.87 32.21
CA GLU A 550 -48.76 -7.32 32.16
C GLU A 550 -49.87 -8.37 32.51
N HIS A 551 -50.00 -9.52 31.82
CA HIS A 551 -48.98 -10.59 31.76
C HIS A 551 -49.17 -11.63 30.63
N SER A 552 -48.13 -12.46 30.42
CA SER A 552 -48.07 -13.56 29.45
C SER A 552 -48.98 -14.77 29.75
N THR A 553 -49.39 -15.53 28.71
CA THR A 553 -49.27 -17.01 28.70
C THR A 553 -49.29 -17.70 27.32
N LYS A 554 -48.15 -18.31 26.97
CA LYS A 554 -47.93 -19.63 26.32
C LYS A 554 -49.03 -20.39 25.51
N LEU A 555 -48.64 -20.69 24.24
CA LEU A 555 -48.52 -22.04 23.62
C LEU A 555 -49.74 -22.68 22.89
N VAL A 556 -49.42 -23.64 21.98
CA VAL A 556 -50.30 -24.64 21.29
C VAL A 556 -51.07 -24.09 20.06
N ASN A 557 -51.14 -24.69 18.86
CA ASN A 557 -50.67 -25.98 18.27
C ASN A 557 -50.05 -25.73 16.85
N LEU A 558 -49.99 -26.55 15.76
CA LEU A 558 -50.40 -27.93 15.37
C LEU A 558 -49.43 -28.46 14.26
N THR A 559 -49.88 -29.35 13.34
CA THR A 559 -49.18 -29.87 12.13
C THR A 559 -50.18 -30.11 10.98
N PRO A 560 -49.72 -30.41 9.74
CA PRO A 560 -49.98 -31.76 9.22
C PRO A 560 -48.89 -32.42 8.32
N THR A 561 -48.50 -33.64 8.72
CA THR A 561 -48.14 -34.85 7.93
C THR A 561 -47.50 -34.79 6.52
N GLY A 562 -46.34 -35.46 6.37
CA GLY A 562 -45.77 -35.96 5.09
C GLY A 562 -44.98 -37.29 5.30
N LYS A 563 -45.11 -38.27 4.40
CA LYS A 563 -44.73 -39.69 4.61
C LYS A 563 -43.20 -40.00 4.54
N LYS A 564 -42.79 -41.08 5.22
CA LYS A 564 -41.44 -41.71 5.15
C LYS A 564 -41.26 -42.65 3.95
N PRO A 565 -40.02 -43.13 3.70
CA PRO A 565 -39.77 -44.58 3.86
C PRO A 565 -38.65 -44.92 4.89
N ASN A 566 -38.47 -46.22 5.18
CA ASN A 566 -37.59 -46.73 6.26
C ASN A 566 -36.39 -47.54 5.74
N THR A 567 -35.31 -47.64 6.53
CA THR A 567 -34.57 -48.90 6.89
C THR A 567 -33.54 -48.61 8.01
N PRO A 568 -33.05 -49.60 8.80
CA PRO A 568 -32.93 -49.39 10.26
C PRO A 568 -31.53 -49.41 10.91
N LYS A 569 -31.55 -49.05 12.21
CA LYS A 569 -30.46 -48.96 13.20
C LYS A 569 -29.55 -50.20 13.37
N LYS A 570 -28.36 -49.95 13.94
CA LYS A 570 -27.77 -50.82 14.97
C LYS A 570 -27.10 -50.01 16.10
N GLU A 571 -27.63 -50.12 17.31
CA GLU A 571 -26.95 -49.74 18.56
C GLU A 571 -26.41 -51.02 19.24
N LYS A 572 -25.32 -50.92 20.01
CA LYS A 572 -25.18 -51.71 21.25
C LYS A 572 -24.18 -51.08 22.24
N LYS A 573 -24.35 -51.43 23.52
CA LYS A 573 -23.72 -50.77 24.69
C LYS A 573 -22.50 -51.55 25.22
N ARG A 574 -21.60 -50.80 25.87
CA ARG A 574 -20.78 -51.10 27.07
C ARG A 574 -20.28 -52.55 27.30
N GLY A 575 -18.97 -52.66 27.52
CA GLY A 575 -18.33 -53.69 28.35
C GLY A 575 -17.29 -53.03 29.27
N SER A 576 -17.02 -53.60 30.46
CA SER A 576 -16.12 -53.04 31.47
C SER A 576 -15.37 -54.16 32.20
N GLY A 577 -14.09 -53.95 32.51
CA GLY A 577 -13.24 -54.88 33.28
C GLY A 577 -11.99 -54.17 33.81
N THR A 578 -11.63 -54.44 35.07
CA THR A 578 -10.65 -53.66 35.85
C THR A 578 -9.59 -54.52 36.53
N THR A 579 -8.33 -54.05 36.57
CA THR A 579 -7.34 -54.48 37.59
C THR A 579 -6.17 -53.48 37.80
N ASN A 580 -6.20 -52.78 38.93
CA ASN A 580 -5.11 -52.25 39.79
C ASN A 580 -3.65 -52.03 39.28
N LYS A 581 -3.23 -50.75 39.22
CA LYS A 581 -2.30 -49.99 40.12
C LYS A 581 -0.94 -50.64 40.59
N PRO A 582 0.12 -49.87 41.03
CA PRO A 582 0.25 -48.41 41.25
C PRO A 582 1.61 -47.67 40.92
N LYS A 583 1.56 -46.31 40.88
CA LYS A 583 2.58 -45.30 41.31
C LYS A 583 4.03 -45.25 40.71
N LYS A 584 4.34 -44.17 39.96
CA LYS A 584 5.25 -43.05 40.40
C LYS A 584 5.14 -41.79 39.50
N LYS A 585 5.79 -40.69 39.91
CA LYS A 585 5.60 -39.28 39.45
C LYS A 585 6.35 -38.92 38.13
N GLY A 586 5.84 -37.94 37.35
CA GLY A 586 6.70 -36.84 36.85
C GLY A 586 6.59 -36.31 35.39
N ARG A 587 5.89 -35.17 35.21
CA ARG A 587 6.23 -34.00 34.33
C ARG A 587 6.44 -34.15 32.79
N LEU A 588 5.36 -33.92 32.05
CA LEU A 588 5.11 -32.83 31.05
C LEU A 588 6.15 -32.40 29.97
N THR A 589 5.61 -32.10 28.77
CA THR A 589 6.16 -31.39 27.57
C THR A 589 7.09 -32.22 26.64
N SER A 590 7.21 -31.94 25.32
CA SER A 590 6.65 -30.86 24.49
C SER A 590 6.27 -31.34 23.07
N SER A 591 5.38 -30.63 22.39
CA SER A 591 5.09 -30.75 20.95
C SER A 591 5.52 -29.48 20.22
N THR A 592 5.96 -29.60 18.96
CA THR A 592 6.47 -28.47 18.16
C THR A 592 5.58 -28.21 16.96
N GLU A 593 5.06 -26.99 16.83
CA GLU A 593 4.32 -26.52 15.65
C GLU A 593 5.16 -25.59 14.76
N SER A 594 4.83 -25.62 13.47
CA SER A 594 5.23 -24.64 12.44
C SER A 594 4.06 -24.49 11.46
N GLY A 595 3.81 -23.36 10.79
CA GLY A 595 4.51 -22.07 10.82
C GLY A 595 4.35 -21.34 9.47
N GLY A 596 3.87 -20.09 9.48
CA GLY A 596 3.58 -19.31 8.26
C GLY A 596 3.23 -17.85 8.58
N ARG A 597 4.19 -16.97 8.89
CA ARG A 597 5.17 -16.29 8.00
C ARG A 597 4.55 -15.15 7.16
N LYS A 598 4.41 -13.97 7.77
CA LYS A 598 4.21 -12.68 7.08
C LYS A 598 5.53 -11.91 6.93
N GLN A 599 5.51 -10.78 6.21
CA GLN A 599 6.63 -9.82 6.12
C GLN A 599 7.06 -9.32 7.50
N SER A 600 8.34 -8.96 7.65
CA SER A 600 8.93 -8.50 8.90
C SER A 600 8.67 -7.01 9.14
N THR A 601 7.64 -6.67 9.92
CA THR A 601 7.43 -5.31 10.43
C THR A 601 8.62 -4.89 11.30
N ILE A 602 9.20 -3.72 11.02
CA ILE A 602 10.45 -3.21 11.63
C ILE A 602 10.31 -2.96 13.15
N THR A 603 9.07 -2.80 13.65
CA THR A 603 8.76 -2.69 15.09
C THR A 603 9.23 -3.89 15.92
N ASN A 604 9.30 -5.09 15.33
CA ASN A 604 9.71 -6.31 16.04
C ASN A 604 11.18 -6.30 16.53
N TYR A 605 12.03 -5.39 16.06
CA TYR A 605 13.46 -5.37 16.43
C TYR A 605 13.72 -4.97 17.89
N PHE A 606 12.77 -4.31 18.55
CA PHE A 606 12.97 -3.72 19.89
C PHE A 606 12.53 -4.63 21.05
N ILE A 607 11.74 -5.68 20.79
CA ILE A 607 10.99 -6.42 21.81
C ILE A 607 11.81 -7.53 22.50
N ARG A 608 12.90 -8.02 21.89
CA ARG A 608 13.50 -9.33 22.22
C ARG A 608 14.68 -9.29 23.22
N ALA A 609 14.64 -8.45 24.26
CA ALA A 609 15.81 -8.23 25.14
C ALA A 609 15.52 -7.94 26.64
N THR A 610 14.50 -8.55 27.25
CA THR A 610 14.16 -8.35 28.68
C THR A 610 13.78 -9.65 29.41
N ALA A 611 14.75 -10.55 29.63
CA ALA A 611 14.53 -11.80 30.39
C ALA A 611 15.81 -12.39 31.02
N ALA A 612 16.37 -11.72 32.05
CA ALA A 612 17.43 -12.28 32.89
C ALA A 612 17.44 -11.64 34.29
N THR A 613 16.75 -12.26 35.25
CA THR A 613 16.80 -11.88 36.68
C THR A 613 16.96 -13.12 37.57
N SER A 614 18.20 -13.41 37.96
CA SER A 614 18.49 -14.31 39.08
C SER A 614 18.19 -13.58 40.39
N LYS A 615 17.33 -14.17 41.24
CA LYS A 615 16.89 -13.57 42.50
C LYS A 615 18.01 -13.55 43.56
N SER A 616 17.97 -12.53 44.42
CA SER A 616 18.74 -12.50 45.67
C SER A 616 18.10 -13.39 46.75
N GLY A 617 18.87 -13.73 47.79
CA GLY A 617 18.41 -14.62 48.87
C GLY A 617 19.50 -14.96 49.90
N THR A 618 19.91 -13.94 50.67
CA THR A 618 20.23 -13.95 52.12
C THR A 618 20.43 -15.27 52.89
N ALA A 619 21.25 -15.36 53.94
CA ALA A 619 22.34 -14.52 54.50
C ALA A 619 22.81 -15.19 55.83
N ASP A 620 24.07 -15.06 56.24
CA ASP A 620 24.41 -14.85 57.66
C ASP A 620 25.85 -14.32 57.89
N LYS A 621 26.19 -14.05 59.15
CA LYS A 621 27.38 -13.32 59.65
C LYS A 621 28.54 -14.26 60.05
N VAL A 622 29.77 -13.73 60.15
CA VAL A 622 30.47 -13.49 61.44
C VAL A 622 31.84 -12.80 61.25
N THR A 623 31.92 -11.65 61.90
CA THR A 623 32.99 -10.69 62.23
C THR A 623 34.42 -11.17 62.59
N VAL A 624 35.40 -10.34 62.18
CA VAL A 624 36.52 -9.77 63.00
C VAL A 624 37.73 -10.65 63.38
N LYS A 625 38.95 -10.27 62.93
CA LYS A 625 39.90 -9.40 63.69
C LYS A 625 41.03 -8.82 62.80
N ALA A 626 42.00 -8.11 63.39
CA ALA A 626 42.94 -7.21 62.72
C ALA A 626 44.41 -7.71 62.67
N HIS A 627 45.28 -6.95 61.97
CA HIS A 627 46.76 -6.81 61.98
C HIS A 627 47.63 -7.85 62.74
N GLN A 628 48.85 -8.20 62.30
CA GLN A 628 49.91 -7.30 61.79
C GLN A 628 51.10 -8.07 61.13
N ASN A 629 52.04 -7.33 60.52
CA ASN A 629 53.43 -7.69 60.14
C ASN A 629 53.70 -8.47 58.82
N ASN A 630 54.86 -8.16 58.23
CA ASN A 630 55.42 -8.72 56.98
C ASN A 630 56.39 -9.88 57.24
N VAL A 631 56.57 -10.76 56.26
CA VAL A 631 57.87 -11.34 55.85
C VAL A 631 57.89 -11.38 54.30
N GLU A 632 59.07 -11.33 53.67
CA GLU A 632 59.29 -11.04 52.25
C GLU A 632 59.67 -12.28 51.40
N SER A 633 59.77 -12.08 50.07
CA SER A 633 60.26 -13.00 49.01
C SER A 633 59.39 -14.25 48.70
N ASP A 634 59.26 -14.71 47.44
CA ASP A 634 60.06 -14.42 46.23
C ASP A 634 59.19 -14.18 44.95
N ASP A 635 58.18 -13.32 45.05
CA ASP A 635 57.30 -12.97 43.92
C ASP A 635 57.86 -11.81 43.06
N GLN A 636 58.50 -12.14 41.93
CA GLN A 636 58.63 -11.21 40.80
C GLN A 636 59.00 -11.81 39.44
N LEU A 637 59.68 -12.97 39.39
CA LEU A 637 60.17 -13.55 38.11
C LEU A 637 59.18 -14.50 37.42
N THR A 638 58.20 -15.06 38.14
CA THR A 638 57.29 -16.11 37.63
C THR A 638 56.02 -15.58 36.97
N ASP A 639 55.64 -14.31 37.20
CA ASP A 639 54.38 -13.73 36.69
C ASP A 639 54.56 -12.98 35.36
N ILE A 640 55.74 -12.39 35.11
CA ILE A 640 56.06 -11.74 33.82
C ILE A 640 56.04 -12.77 32.68
N ALA A 641 56.65 -13.95 32.90
CA ALA A 641 56.63 -15.04 31.92
C ALA A 641 55.20 -15.50 31.58
N LYS A 642 54.33 -15.63 32.59
CA LYS A 642 52.92 -16.03 32.40
C LYS A 642 52.09 -14.98 31.67
N THR A 643 52.27 -13.70 32.00
CA THR A 643 51.55 -12.61 31.31
C THR A 643 52.02 -12.47 29.86
N GLN A 644 53.32 -12.64 29.58
CA GLN A 644 53.82 -12.61 28.20
C GLN A 644 53.29 -13.79 27.36
N ASP A 645 53.29 -15.02 27.89
CA ASP A 645 52.70 -16.18 27.20
C ASP A 645 51.17 -16.02 27.00
N GLN A 646 50.44 -15.50 27.99
CA GLN A 646 49.00 -15.23 27.84
C GLN A 646 48.69 -14.18 26.76
N SER A 647 49.48 -13.11 26.66
CA SER A 647 49.33 -12.11 25.59
C SER A 647 49.66 -12.69 24.21
N VAL A 648 50.65 -13.58 24.12
CA VAL A 648 50.99 -14.32 22.89
C VAL A 648 49.86 -15.26 22.49
N ASP A 649 49.30 -16.05 23.41
CA ASP A 649 48.18 -16.94 23.13
C ASP A 649 46.88 -16.19 22.81
N GLN A 650 46.65 -15.01 23.41
CA GLN A 650 45.56 -14.12 22.97
C GLN A 650 45.78 -13.61 21.55
N LEU A 651 47.00 -13.16 21.20
CA LEU A 651 47.29 -12.70 19.83
C LEU A 651 47.09 -13.83 18.80
N LEU A 652 47.52 -15.05 19.12
CA LEU A 652 47.33 -16.24 18.27
C LEU A 652 45.86 -16.72 18.20
N GLN A 653 45.03 -16.47 19.22
CA GLN A 653 43.58 -16.69 19.14
C GLN A 653 42.85 -15.61 18.34
N ILE A 654 43.37 -14.38 18.28
CA ILE A 654 42.76 -13.27 17.53
C ILE A 654 43.14 -13.33 16.03
N VAL A 655 44.33 -13.84 15.71
CA VAL A 655 44.83 -14.02 14.33
C VAL A 655 44.79 -15.49 13.96
N ASP A 656 43.68 -15.90 13.33
CA ASP A 656 43.17 -17.27 13.09
C ASP A 656 44.20 -18.24 12.43
N GLY A 657 45.16 -18.74 13.22
CA GLY A 657 46.15 -19.77 12.88
C GLY A 657 47.29 -19.37 11.92
N GLY A 658 47.26 -18.18 11.33
CA GLY A 658 48.16 -17.76 10.24
C GLY A 658 49.54 -17.22 10.66
N MET A 659 49.94 -17.34 11.93
CA MET A 659 51.13 -16.70 12.49
C MET A 659 51.89 -17.65 13.44
N SER A 660 53.23 -17.63 13.40
CA SER A 660 54.05 -18.41 14.34
C SER A 660 54.20 -17.73 15.69
N ARG A 661 54.51 -18.48 16.76
CA ARG A 661 54.62 -17.95 18.13
C ARG A 661 55.75 -16.93 18.26
N GLU A 662 56.83 -17.13 17.52
CA GLU A 662 58.02 -16.27 17.50
C GLU A 662 57.71 -14.91 16.85
N TYR A 663 56.91 -14.91 15.77
CA TYR A 663 56.47 -13.67 15.13
C TYR A 663 55.44 -12.92 15.99
N ALA A 664 54.55 -13.66 16.68
CA ALA A 664 53.63 -13.09 17.67
C ALA A 664 54.39 -12.40 18.84
N VAL A 665 55.45 -13.03 19.37
CA VAL A 665 56.35 -12.39 20.36
C VAL A 665 56.98 -11.12 19.80
N SER A 666 57.57 -11.16 18.60
CA SER A 666 58.20 -9.98 17.99
C SER A 666 57.23 -8.81 17.75
N LEU A 667 55.96 -9.11 17.42
CA LEU A 667 54.90 -8.11 17.30
C LEU A 667 54.51 -7.51 18.66
N LEU A 668 54.41 -8.34 19.70
CA LEU A 668 54.14 -7.85 21.06
C LEU A 668 55.30 -7.03 21.63
N GLU A 669 56.55 -7.37 21.35
CA GLU A 669 57.71 -6.53 21.71
C GLU A 669 57.66 -5.17 21.03
N LYS A 670 57.37 -5.12 19.71
CA LYS A 670 57.17 -3.86 18.97
C LYS A 670 55.99 -3.05 19.49
N ALA A 671 54.92 -3.72 19.93
CA ALA A 671 53.74 -3.12 20.55
C ALA A 671 53.88 -2.86 22.06
N LYS A 672 55.05 -3.12 22.66
CA LYS A 672 55.33 -2.99 24.10
C LYS A 672 54.34 -3.74 25.01
N GLY A 673 53.86 -4.89 24.55
CA GLY A 673 52.94 -5.78 25.26
C GLY A 673 51.45 -5.57 24.99
N ASP A 674 51.04 -4.51 24.28
CA ASP A 674 49.63 -4.29 23.94
C ASP A 674 49.20 -5.18 22.76
N VAL A 675 48.40 -6.20 23.07
CA VAL A 675 47.82 -7.14 22.08
C VAL A 675 47.01 -6.40 21.01
N THR A 676 46.32 -5.32 21.36
CA THR A 676 45.50 -4.51 20.43
C THR A 676 46.38 -3.82 19.39
N VAL A 677 47.50 -3.26 19.83
CA VAL A 677 48.46 -2.57 18.95
C VAL A 677 49.24 -3.60 18.12
N ALA A 678 49.56 -4.77 18.68
CA ALA A 678 50.18 -5.87 17.92
C ALA A 678 49.27 -6.39 16.79
N VAL A 679 47.96 -6.51 17.04
CA VAL A 679 46.94 -6.83 16.02
C VAL A 679 46.89 -5.75 14.93
N ASP A 680 46.88 -4.47 15.31
CA ASP A 680 46.76 -3.36 14.36
C ASP A 680 48.02 -3.24 13.48
N ILE A 681 49.21 -3.46 14.04
CA ILE A 681 50.48 -3.56 13.28
C ILE A 681 50.47 -4.76 12.32
N PHE A 682 49.99 -5.94 12.76
CA PHE A 682 49.91 -7.14 11.92
C PHE A 682 49.03 -6.89 10.68
N TYR A 683 47.80 -6.42 10.87
CA TYR A 683 46.89 -6.17 9.76
C TYR A 683 47.29 -4.96 8.91
N SER A 684 47.89 -3.92 9.49
CA SER A 684 48.46 -2.79 8.71
C SER A 684 49.67 -3.19 7.86
N SER A 685 50.36 -4.29 8.19
CA SER A 685 51.49 -4.82 7.41
C SER A 685 51.08 -5.75 6.27
N SER A 686 49.78 -6.07 6.13
CA SER A 686 49.30 -7.24 5.36
C SER A 686 48.99 -6.98 3.87
N GLU A 687 49.20 -5.77 3.33
CA GLU A 687 48.80 -5.44 1.94
C GLU A 687 49.59 -6.20 0.83
N ASN A 688 50.67 -6.91 1.15
CA ASN A 688 51.53 -7.60 0.17
C ASN A 688 51.35 -9.13 0.06
N ASN A 689 50.54 -9.79 0.90
CA ASN A 689 50.45 -11.27 0.96
C ASN A 689 49.16 -11.87 0.38
N VAL A 690 48.82 -11.53 -0.88
CA VAL A 690 47.77 -12.23 -1.65
C VAL A 690 48.26 -12.60 -3.07
N THR A 691 49.38 -13.31 -3.14
CA THR A 691 49.72 -14.18 -4.28
C THR A 691 50.34 -15.50 -3.75
N ALA A 692 50.38 -16.55 -4.59
CA ALA A 692 51.01 -17.85 -4.34
C ALA A 692 50.26 -18.93 -3.53
N ILE A 693 48.98 -19.18 -3.83
CA ILE A 693 48.47 -20.57 -3.94
C ILE A 693 47.74 -20.75 -5.29
N ASP A 694 48.51 -20.61 -6.39
CA ASP A 694 48.31 -21.39 -7.63
C ASP A 694 49.40 -21.03 -8.67
N LYS A 695 50.55 -21.72 -8.55
CA LYS A 695 51.56 -22.01 -9.59
C LYS A 695 52.79 -22.62 -8.93
N ASN A 696 52.93 -23.95 -9.02
CA ASN A 696 54.17 -24.62 -8.63
C ASN A 696 54.53 -25.80 -9.56
N ILE A 697 54.34 -25.56 -10.86
CA ILE A 697 55.02 -26.22 -11.99
C ILE A 697 55.34 -25.07 -12.97
N ALA A 698 56.58 -24.78 -13.37
CA ALA A 698 57.85 -25.49 -13.21
C ALA A 698 59.01 -24.56 -12.78
N LEU A 699 60.16 -25.16 -12.42
CA LEU A 699 61.43 -24.48 -12.21
C LEU A 699 62.03 -23.97 -13.54
N GLN A 700 62.81 -22.87 -13.50
CA GLN A 700 64.29 -22.92 -13.61
C GLN A 700 64.96 -21.52 -13.61
N ASN A 701 66.22 -21.46 -13.15
CA ASN A 701 67.24 -20.40 -13.35
C ASN A 701 66.91 -19.01 -12.73
N THR A 702 67.35 -18.58 -11.53
CA THR A 702 68.67 -18.57 -10.81
C THR A 702 69.55 -17.34 -11.14
N GLN A 703 70.08 -16.69 -10.09
CA GLN A 703 71.06 -15.55 -10.05
C GLN A 703 70.51 -14.13 -10.34
N ASN A 704 70.98 -13.03 -9.70
CA ASN A 704 71.75 -12.85 -8.45
C ASN A 704 71.60 -11.39 -7.90
N GLU A 705 71.36 -11.27 -6.58
CA GLU A 705 72.02 -10.38 -5.57
C GLU A 705 72.19 -8.83 -5.68
N THR A 706 72.38 -8.22 -4.49
CA THR A 706 73.04 -6.92 -4.14
C THR A 706 72.37 -5.53 -4.33
N THR A 707 71.60 -5.12 -3.31
CA THR A 707 71.81 -3.96 -2.39
C THR A 707 71.99 -2.48 -2.83
N ASP A 708 71.22 -1.63 -2.12
CA ASP A 708 71.57 -0.33 -1.45
C ASP A 708 71.49 1.08 -2.12
N LYS A 709 70.53 1.87 -1.59
CA LYS A 709 70.62 3.21 -0.94
C LYS A 709 71.03 4.52 -1.68
N CYS A 710 70.10 5.49 -1.51
CA CYS A 710 70.27 6.91 -1.09
C CYS A 710 70.50 8.09 -2.08
N SER A 711 69.49 8.98 -2.10
CA SER A 711 69.53 10.45 -1.88
C SER A 711 70.27 11.45 -2.81
N ASN A 712 69.46 12.39 -3.31
CA ASN A 712 69.62 13.87 -3.33
C ASN A 712 70.39 14.63 -4.44
N THR A 713 69.87 15.85 -4.67
CA THR A 713 70.48 17.04 -5.33
C THR A 713 70.74 16.95 -6.85
N ASP A 714 70.65 18.02 -7.66
CA ASP A 714 70.94 19.44 -7.35
C ASP A 714 70.10 20.51 -8.12
N LEU A 715 70.56 21.78 -8.11
CA LEU A 715 69.82 23.05 -8.35
C LEU A 715 70.02 23.79 -9.71
N ALA A 716 69.36 24.97 -9.81
CA ALA A 716 69.47 26.10 -10.77
C ALA A 716 68.45 26.16 -11.94
N CYS A 717 67.73 27.24 -12.32
CA CYS A 717 67.71 28.72 -12.06
C CYS A 717 68.27 29.59 -13.21
N ASP A 718 67.45 30.50 -13.80
CA ASP A 718 67.70 31.96 -13.84
C ASP A 718 66.42 32.78 -14.20
N SER A 719 66.53 34.11 -14.39
CA SER A 719 65.53 35.08 -13.91
C SER A 719 65.44 36.45 -14.66
N SER A 720 64.75 37.43 -14.02
CA SER A 720 64.53 38.85 -14.42
C SER A 720 63.45 39.08 -15.51
N GLN A 721 62.78 40.24 -15.71
CA GLN A 721 62.64 41.55 -15.01
C GLN A 721 61.35 42.26 -15.58
N ALA A 722 60.78 43.40 -15.14
CA ALA A 722 61.02 44.41 -14.10
C ALA A 722 59.66 45.06 -13.64
N THR A 723 59.63 46.29 -13.09
CA THR A 723 58.42 47.03 -12.61
C THR A 723 58.55 48.56 -12.77
N PRO A 724 57.49 49.40 -12.56
CA PRO A 724 57.16 49.97 -11.22
C PRO A 724 55.63 49.94 -10.87
N LYS A 725 55.17 49.76 -9.62
CA LYS A 725 55.17 50.66 -8.42
C LYS A 725 54.27 51.91 -8.57
N VAL A 726 53.44 52.32 -7.61
CA VAL A 726 53.22 51.95 -6.18
C VAL A 726 51.69 51.75 -5.92
N SER A 727 51.05 51.61 -4.75
CA SER A 727 51.39 51.72 -3.30
C SER A 727 50.47 50.89 -2.39
N ASN A 728 51.03 50.39 -1.28
CA ASN A 728 50.53 50.25 0.11
C ASN A 728 49.03 49.92 0.36
N LEU A 729 48.68 48.86 1.10
CA LEU A 729 48.98 48.76 2.55
C LEU A 729 49.05 47.30 3.09
N HIS A 730 49.89 47.09 4.12
CA HIS A 730 50.02 45.98 5.11
C HIS A 730 49.58 44.52 4.82
N VAL A 731 50.40 43.56 5.28
CA VAL A 731 50.18 42.10 5.19
C VAL A 731 50.30 41.46 6.57
N GLN A 732 49.39 40.53 6.91
CA GLN A 732 49.61 39.57 8.01
C GLN A 732 48.93 38.21 7.72
N THR A 733 49.77 37.19 7.58
CA THR A 733 49.54 35.74 7.78
C THR A 733 48.11 35.16 7.75
N SER A 734 47.86 34.33 6.73
CA SER A 734 47.14 33.06 6.88
C SER A 734 47.71 32.00 5.93
N LEU A 735 47.81 30.75 6.40
CA LEU A 735 48.06 29.57 5.56
C LEU A 735 46.73 28.86 5.34
N ALA A 736 46.45 28.45 4.11
CA ALA A 736 45.14 27.91 3.73
C ALA A 736 45.12 26.37 3.81
N GLU A 737 44.31 25.82 4.71
CA GLU A 737 43.74 24.48 4.54
C GLU A 737 42.56 24.60 3.55
N SER A 738 42.42 23.65 2.62
CA SER A 738 41.47 23.76 1.50
C SER A 738 40.09 23.16 1.82
N ASP A 739 39.05 24.00 1.87
CA ASP A 739 37.66 23.60 2.07
C ASP A 739 37.14 22.61 1.02
N SER A 740 36.79 21.39 1.44
CA SER A 740 36.10 20.40 0.59
C SER A 740 34.56 20.41 0.77
N ALA A 741 34.02 21.46 1.40
CA ALA A 741 32.73 21.41 2.09
C ALA A 741 31.47 21.45 1.19
N ASN A 742 31.52 22.01 -0.03
CA ASN A 742 30.32 22.27 -0.85
C ASN A 742 30.53 21.98 -2.36
N VAL A 743 30.65 20.70 -2.74
CA VAL A 743 30.55 20.30 -4.16
C VAL A 743 29.09 20.11 -4.56
N SER A 744 28.57 21.06 -5.34
CA SER A 744 27.24 20.98 -5.95
C SER A 744 27.21 19.98 -7.11
N LEU A 745 26.08 19.29 -7.31
CA LEU A 745 25.89 18.33 -8.41
C LEU A 745 24.70 18.79 -9.28
N PRO A 746 24.90 19.73 -10.23
CA PRO A 746 23.84 20.16 -11.13
C PRO A 746 23.41 19.03 -12.08
N ILE A 747 22.13 18.99 -12.47
CA ILE A 747 21.64 17.95 -13.40
C ILE A 747 21.96 18.32 -14.85
N GLU A 748 21.75 19.58 -15.24
CA GLU A 748 21.74 20.01 -16.64
C GLU A 748 23.12 20.46 -17.17
N LYS A 749 23.94 21.10 -16.33
CA LYS A 749 25.29 21.61 -16.70
C LYS A 749 26.42 20.79 -16.05
N TYR A 750 26.29 19.47 -16.05
CA TYR A 750 27.21 18.60 -15.32
C TYR A 750 28.50 18.26 -16.10
N LEU A 751 29.62 18.73 -15.54
CA LEU A 751 30.98 18.46 -16.00
C LEU A 751 31.61 17.37 -15.12
N PRO A 752 31.88 16.14 -15.63
CA PRO A 752 32.20 14.97 -14.81
C PRO A 752 33.49 15.01 -14.00
N ILE A 753 34.43 15.89 -14.34
CA ILE A 753 35.69 16.04 -13.61
C ILE A 753 35.53 17.13 -12.53
N GLU A 754 35.03 18.31 -12.91
CA GLU A 754 34.89 19.47 -12.03
C GLU A 754 33.84 19.29 -10.92
N HIS A 755 32.78 18.52 -11.18
CA HIS A 755 31.73 18.23 -10.19
C HIS A 755 31.91 16.87 -9.50
N ALA A 756 33.05 16.20 -9.68
CA ALA A 756 33.47 15.10 -8.84
C ALA A 756 34.09 15.62 -7.54
N CYS A 757 34.08 14.80 -6.48
CA CYS A 757 34.73 15.12 -5.20
C CYS A 757 35.98 14.28 -4.93
N TRP A 758 36.66 13.83 -5.98
CA TRP A 758 37.92 13.08 -5.93
C TRP A 758 38.72 13.27 -7.23
N ALA A 759 40.02 12.93 -7.20
CA ALA A 759 40.91 12.99 -8.37
C ALA A 759 40.92 11.67 -9.15
N ALA A 760 41.34 11.71 -10.43
CA ALA A 760 41.48 10.52 -11.26
C ALA A 760 42.43 9.49 -10.62
N GLY A 761 42.08 8.20 -10.71
CA GLY A 761 42.83 7.10 -10.11
C GLY A 761 42.62 6.90 -8.60
N GLN A 762 41.97 7.83 -7.88
CA GLN A 762 41.58 7.61 -6.49
C GLN A 762 40.31 6.74 -6.41
N PRO A 763 40.12 5.92 -5.35
CA PRO A 763 38.85 5.23 -5.11
C PRO A 763 37.69 6.21 -4.99
N ALA A 764 36.59 5.97 -5.71
CA ALA A 764 35.47 6.90 -5.71
C ALA A 764 34.78 6.97 -4.32
N PRO A 765 34.58 8.17 -3.72
CA PRO A 765 33.93 8.30 -2.41
C PRO A 765 32.45 7.87 -2.44
N TYR A 766 32.04 7.08 -1.44
CA TYR A 766 30.63 6.71 -1.24
C TYR A 766 29.74 7.96 -1.01
N LEU A 767 30.32 9.04 -0.49
CA LEU A 767 29.70 10.35 -0.34
C LEU A 767 29.15 10.92 -1.65
N HIS A 768 29.82 10.69 -2.79
CA HIS A 768 29.33 11.14 -4.09
C HIS A 768 28.04 10.42 -4.45
N LEU A 769 28.02 9.10 -4.28
CA LEU A 769 26.86 8.25 -4.49
C LEU A 769 25.71 8.61 -3.52
N ALA A 770 26.02 8.88 -2.25
CA ALA A 770 25.04 9.33 -1.25
C ALA A 770 24.45 10.72 -1.55
N ARG A 771 25.25 11.66 -2.09
CA ARG A 771 24.77 12.95 -2.58
C ARG A 771 23.87 12.78 -3.81
N THR A 772 24.21 11.90 -4.76
CA THR A 772 23.34 11.52 -5.89
C THR A 772 22.02 10.92 -5.40
N PHE A 773 22.04 10.00 -4.42
CA PHE A 773 20.84 9.43 -3.82
C PHE A 773 19.93 10.48 -3.16
N ASN A 774 20.50 11.48 -2.46
CA ASN A 774 19.76 12.58 -1.84
C ASN A 774 19.10 13.52 -2.86
N LEU A 775 19.68 13.68 -4.05
CA LEU A 775 19.08 14.44 -5.16
C LEU A 775 17.95 13.64 -5.81
N VAL A 776 18.19 12.36 -6.07
CA VAL A 776 17.21 11.43 -6.66
C VAL A 776 15.98 11.25 -5.77
N GLU A 777 16.14 11.17 -4.45
CA GLU A 777 15.02 11.06 -3.48
C GLU A 777 14.11 12.30 -3.48
N LYS A 778 14.62 13.47 -3.91
CA LYS A 778 13.86 14.74 -3.99
C LYS A 778 13.19 14.96 -5.35
N GLU A 779 13.61 14.22 -6.38
CA GLU A 779 13.14 14.38 -7.75
C GLU A 779 11.93 13.47 -8.04
N LYS A 780 10.92 14.03 -8.73
CA LYS A 780 9.68 13.32 -9.10
C LYS A 780 9.70 12.85 -10.57
N GLY A 781 10.50 13.49 -11.43
CA GLY A 781 10.59 13.19 -12.86
C GLY A 781 11.66 12.16 -13.21
N LYS A 782 11.24 10.96 -13.69
CA LYS A 782 12.15 9.86 -14.07
C LYS A 782 13.27 10.28 -15.04
N ILE A 783 13.02 11.24 -15.94
CA ILE A 783 14.03 11.75 -16.88
C ILE A 783 15.18 12.41 -16.10
N LYS A 784 14.87 13.32 -15.17
CA LYS A 784 15.86 13.98 -14.30
C LYS A 784 16.56 12.99 -13.37
N THR A 785 15.84 11.99 -12.84
CA THR A 785 16.45 10.86 -12.11
C THR A 785 17.49 10.10 -12.95
N THR A 786 17.15 9.76 -14.20
CA THR A 786 18.06 9.07 -15.14
C THR A 786 19.28 9.94 -15.46
N ALA A 787 19.09 11.25 -15.65
CA ALA A 787 20.18 12.20 -15.87
C ALA A 787 21.12 12.32 -14.66
N ALA A 788 20.59 12.38 -13.44
CA ALA A 788 21.39 12.43 -12.21
C ALA A 788 22.27 11.18 -12.02
N PHE A 789 21.74 9.98 -12.31
CA PHE A 789 22.55 8.76 -12.32
C PHE A 789 23.56 8.72 -13.48
N CYS A 790 23.18 9.18 -14.68
CA CYS A 790 24.08 9.26 -15.82
C CYS A 790 25.28 10.17 -15.50
N ASN A 791 25.05 11.33 -14.88
CA ASN A 791 26.09 12.24 -14.42
C ASN A 791 27.04 11.59 -13.41
N MET A 792 26.50 10.89 -12.40
CA MET A 792 27.30 10.14 -11.43
C MET A 792 28.17 9.06 -12.11
N PHE A 793 27.59 8.28 -13.04
CA PHE A 793 28.33 7.27 -13.80
C PHE A 793 29.38 7.88 -14.74
N ARG A 794 29.12 9.03 -15.39
CA ARG A 794 30.11 9.74 -16.22
C ARG A 794 31.36 10.12 -15.41
N SER A 795 31.20 10.48 -14.14
CA SER A 795 32.35 10.78 -13.24
C SER A 795 33.12 9.52 -12.86
N LEU A 796 32.44 8.40 -12.61
CA LEU A 796 33.09 7.10 -12.38
C LEU A 796 33.86 6.62 -13.62
N LEU A 797 33.26 6.72 -14.83
CA LEU A 797 33.93 6.37 -16.09
C LEU A 797 35.15 7.27 -16.36
N ALA A 798 35.05 8.57 -16.09
CA ALA A 798 36.15 9.51 -16.24
C ALA A 798 37.32 9.20 -15.28
N LEU A 799 37.02 8.97 -13.99
CA LEU A 799 38.02 9.04 -12.91
C LEU A 799 38.38 7.69 -12.27
N SER A 800 37.42 6.76 -12.12
CA SER A 800 37.57 5.52 -11.33
C SER A 800 36.70 4.36 -11.89
N PRO A 801 37.00 3.80 -13.08
CA PRO A 801 36.14 2.82 -13.75
C PRO A 801 35.79 1.58 -12.92
N ASP A 802 36.72 1.07 -12.09
CA ASP A 802 36.46 -0.12 -11.25
C ASP A 802 35.34 0.08 -10.23
N ASP A 803 35.04 1.31 -9.82
CA ASP A 803 33.95 1.62 -8.89
C ASP A 803 32.56 1.58 -9.58
N VAL A 804 32.46 1.47 -10.91
CA VAL A 804 31.18 1.43 -11.65
C VAL A 804 30.35 0.21 -11.28
N LEU A 805 30.91 -1.00 -11.30
CA LEU A 805 30.18 -2.23 -10.94
C LEU A 805 29.72 -2.23 -9.46
N PRO A 806 30.59 -1.92 -8.47
CA PRO A 806 30.18 -1.61 -7.10
C PRO A 806 29.06 -0.56 -7.00
N ALA A 807 29.12 0.55 -7.76
CA ALA A 807 28.09 1.57 -7.75
C ALA A 807 26.74 1.07 -8.30
N VAL A 808 26.72 0.30 -9.39
CA VAL A 808 25.48 -0.31 -9.94
C VAL A 808 24.83 -1.25 -8.91
N TYR A 809 25.62 -2.04 -8.19
CA TYR A 809 25.12 -2.89 -7.10
C TYR A 809 24.50 -2.07 -5.95
N LEU A 810 25.20 -1.03 -5.47
CA LEU A 810 24.72 -0.17 -4.40
C LEU A 810 23.48 0.65 -4.82
N CYS A 811 23.46 1.22 -6.02
CA CYS A 811 22.30 1.87 -6.65
C CYS A 811 21.04 0.98 -6.69
N THR A 812 21.23 -0.33 -6.73
CA THR A 812 20.14 -1.32 -6.86
C THR A 812 19.90 -2.10 -5.57
N ASN A 813 20.60 -1.75 -4.47
CA ASN A 813 20.50 -2.38 -3.16
C ASN A 813 20.73 -3.91 -3.23
N LYS A 814 21.70 -4.33 -4.05
CA LYS A 814 22.18 -5.71 -4.23
C LYS A 814 23.67 -5.81 -3.88
N ILE A 815 24.16 -7.04 -3.72
CA ILE A 815 25.58 -7.37 -3.46
C ILE A 815 26.14 -8.49 -4.37
N SER A 816 25.26 -9.10 -5.17
CA SER A 816 25.52 -10.24 -6.06
C SER A 816 24.35 -10.35 -7.06
N PRO A 817 24.43 -11.22 -8.07
CA PRO A 817 23.25 -11.74 -8.77
C PRO A 817 22.31 -12.48 -7.79
N ASP A 818 20.99 -12.44 -8.04
CA ASP A 818 19.99 -13.05 -7.14
C ASP A 818 20.15 -14.58 -7.04
N HIS A 819 20.68 -15.21 -8.10
CA HIS A 819 20.80 -16.66 -8.22
C HIS A 819 21.94 -17.27 -7.38
N GLU A 820 22.91 -16.47 -6.93
CA GLU A 820 23.96 -16.93 -6.00
C GLU A 820 23.42 -17.18 -4.57
N ASN A 821 22.24 -16.63 -4.28
CA ASN A 821 21.61 -16.59 -2.95
C ASN A 821 22.47 -15.91 -1.85
N MET A 822 23.37 -14.99 -2.20
CA MET A 822 24.09 -14.20 -1.19
C MET A 822 23.11 -13.27 -0.45
N GLU A 823 23.11 -13.36 0.88
CA GLU A 823 22.24 -12.57 1.74
C GLU A 823 23.07 -11.90 2.84
N LEU A 824 22.91 -10.60 3.05
CA LEU A 824 23.61 -9.84 4.09
C LEU A 824 23.47 -10.42 5.51
N ASN A 825 22.44 -11.23 5.77
CA ASN A 825 22.18 -11.88 7.07
C ASN A 825 22.19 -10.94 8.29
N ILE A 826 21.89 -9.65 8.06
CA ILE A 826 21.73 -8.60 9.06
C ILE A 826 20.23 -8.40 9.28
N GLY A 827 19.80 -8.48 10.54
CA GLY A 827 18.48 -8.00 10.98
C GLY A 827 18.60 -6.59 11.55
N GLY A 828 17.54 -5.79 11.46
CA GLY A 828 17.55 -4.41 11.95
C GLY A 828 17.83 -4.27 13.46
N SER A 829 17.66 -5.30 14.27
CA SER A 829 18.10 -5.30 15.68
C SER A 829 19.63 -5.25 15.84
N LEU A 830 20.40 -5.82 14.89
CA LEU A 830 21.86 -5.68 14.84
C LEU A 830 22.23 -4.25 14.43
N VAL A 831 21.53 -3.68 13.44
CA VAL A 831 21.72 -2.29 13.00
C VAL A 831 21.40 -1.32 14.15
N VAL A 832 20.28 -1.49 14.84
CA VAL A 832 19.90 -0.70 16.02
C VAL A 832 20.93 -0.84 17.15
N SER A 833 21.47 -2.03 17.42
CA SER A 833 22.52 -2.20 18.44
C SER A 833 23.88 -1.63 18.03
N ALA A 834 24.16 -1.50 16.73
CA ALA A 834 25.34 -0.77 16.24
C ALA A 834 25.13 0.74 16.35
N LEU A 835 23.96 1.26 15.99
CA LEU A 835 23.58 2.67 16.12
C LEU A 835 23.56 3.14 17.58
N GLU A 836 23.06 2.30 18.49
CA GLU A 836 23.10 2.53 19.94
C GLU A 836 24.55 2.73 20.45
N GLU A 837 25.48 1.90 19.99
CA GLU A 837 26.89 1.94 20.40
C GLU A 837 27.71 3.05 19.71
N SER A 838 27.41 3.38 18.46
CA SER A 838 28.08 4.49 17.76
C SER A 838 27.54 5.86 18.13
N LEU A 839 26.20 5.98 18.27
CA LEU A 839 25.52 7.27 18.42
C LEU A 839 25.18 7.61 19.88
N GLY A 840 25.62 6.79 20.84
CA GLY A 840 25.36 6.97 22.29
C GLY A 840 23.88 7.05 22.65
N THR A 841 22.98 6.64 21.76
CA THR A 841 21.54 6.93 21.82
C THR A 841 20.79 5.67 22.22
N SER A 842 19.98 5.76 23.28
CA SER A 842 19.24 4.60 23.81
C SER A 842 18.25 4.02 22.78
N ARG A 843 18.06 2.69 22.80
CA ARG A 843 17.03 2.00 21.99
C ARG A 843 15.65 2.64 22.09
N SER A 844 15.25 3.13 23.26
CA SER A 844 13.97 3.79 23.47
C SER A 844 13.84 5.07 22.62
N LYS A 845 14.86 5.93 22.62
CA LYS A 845 14.88 7.14 21.79
C LYS A 845 14.97 6.82 20.29
N ILE A 846 15.76 5.82 19.89
CA ILE A 846 15.79 5.32 18.50
C ILE A 846 14.40 4.79 18.07
N HIS A 847 13.70 4.09 18.96
CA HIS A 847 12.36 3.54 18.70
C HIS A 847 11.29 4.65 18.60
N GLU A 848 11.35 5.64 19.48
CA GLU A 848 10.49 6.82 19.46
C GLU A 848 10.68 7.63 18.18
N MET A 849 11.92 8.00 17.86
CA MET A 849 12.24 8.68 16.59
C MET A 849 11.83 7.84 15.37
N TYR A 850 11.93 6.50 15.44
CA TYR A 850 11.45 5.63 14.35
C TYR A 850 9.92 5.67 14.17
N LYS A 851 9.12 5.86 15.24
CA LYS A 851 7.67 6.10 15.11
C LYS A 851 7.38 7.40 14.37
N THR A 852 8.14 8.46 14.65
CA THR A 852 7.98 9.78 14.03
C THR A 852 8.43 9.81 12.57
N TYR A 853 9.62 9.27 12.25
CA TYR A 853 10.22 9.37 10.92
C TYR A 853 9.87 8.22 9.95
N GLY A 854 9.39 7.06 10.45
CA GLY A 854 9.02 5.90 9.62
C GLY A 854 10.18 5.27 8.80
N ASP A 855 11.43 5.67 9.08
CA ASP A 855 12.64 5.27 8.38
C ASP A 855 13.85 5.27 9.33
N LEU A 856 14.58 4.16 9.41
CA LEU A 856 15.76 4.06 10.26
C LEU A 856 16.95 4.86 9.69
N GLY A 857 16.98 5.11 8.37
CA GLY A 857 17.98 5.98 7.74
C GLY A 857 17.88 7.42 8.24
N ASN A 858 16.69 8.01 8.15
CA ASN A 858 16.42 9.35 8.70
C ASN A 858 16.72 9.43 10.21
N VAL A 859 16.32 8.42 11.02
CA VAL A 859 16.63 8.39 12.46
C VAL A 859 18.14 8.39 12.72
N ALA A 860 18.90 7.53 12.04
CA ALA A 860 20.35 7.45 12.20
C ALA A 860 21.04 8.75 11.76
N GLN A 861 20.53 9.40 10.71
CA GLN A 861 21.02 10.69 10.23
C GLN A 861 20.81 11.80 11.27
N GLU A 862 19.63 11.83 11.90
CA GLU A 862 19.25 12.82 12.91
C GLU A 862 20.05 12.63 14.21
N CYS A 863 20.13 11.39 14.71
CA CYS A 863 20.96 11.05 15.86
C CYS A 863 22.44 11.45 15.64
N ARG A 864 22.96 11.29 14.42
CA ARG A 864 24.35 11.65 14.09
C ARG A 864 24.65 13.15 14.13
N GLN A 865 23.69 14.03 13.84
CA GLN A 865 23.93 15.49 13.88
C GLN A 865 24.33 16.00 15.29
N ASN A 866 24.02 15.21 16.33
CA ASN A 866 24.29 15.54 17.73
C ASN A 866 25.67 15.06 18.23
N GLN A 867 26.57 14.64 17.33
CA GLN A 867 27.91 14.15 17.69
C GLN A 867 29.02 14.85 16.91
N THR A 868 30.00 15.40 17.63
CA THR A 868 31.31 15.77 17.10
C THR A 868 32.32 14.63 17.32
N LEU A 869 33.24 14.44 16.37
CA LEU A 869 34.34 13.48 16.49
C LEU A 869 35.65 14.26 16.71
N LEU A 870 36.49 13.79 17.64
CA LEU A 870 37.83 14.37 17.88
C LEU A 870 38.72 14.29 16.64
N ALA A 871 38.59 13.21 15.86
CA ALA A 871 39.14 13.09 14.52
C ALA A 871 38.19 12.22 13.67
N PRO A 872 37.90 12.58 12.40
CA PRO A 872 37.11 11.74 11.51
C PRO A 872 37.94 10.56 10.96
N PRO A 873 37.39 9.34 10.86
CA PRO A 873 38.05 8.23 10.18
C PRO A 873 38.29 8.51 8.68
N ARG A 874 39.08 7.65 8.02
CA ARG A 874 39.22 7.63 6.55
C ARG A 874 37.82 7.61 5.90
N PRO A 875 37.57 8.41 4.84
CA PRO A 875 36.26 8.44 4.17
C PRO A 875 35.93 7.09 3.55
N LEU A 876 34.65 6.77 3.45
CA LEU A 876 34.18 5.56 2.78
C LEU A 876 34.34 5.69 1.26
N SER A 877 34.89 4.66 0.60
CA SER A 877 34.80 4.50 -0.86
C SER A 877 33.66 3.56 -1.27
N ILE A 878 33.23 3.65 -2.53
CA ILE A 878 32.19 2.78 -3.12
C ILE A 878 32.65 1.31 -3.06
N ARG A 879 33.88 1.01 -3.51
CA ARG A 879 34.49 -0.34 -3.41
C ARG A 879 34.62 -0.87 -1.97
N ASP A 880 34.92 -0.03 -0.98
CA ASP A 880 35.04 -0.47 0.42
C ASP A 880 33.68 -0.81 1.05
N VAL A 881 32.66 0.01 0.79
CA VAL A 881 31.29 -0.29 1.23
C VAL A 881 30.77 -1.56 0.57
N TYR A 882 30.92 -1.71 -0.74
CA TYR A 882 30.50 -2.91 -1.48
C TYR A 882 31.23 -4.18 -1.03
N SER A 883 32.56 -4.14 -0.92
CA SER A 883 33.35 -5.30 -0.48
C SER A 883 33.06 -5.68 0.97
N THR A 884 32.86 -4.71 1.86
CA THR A 884 32.46 -4.97 3.26
C THR A 884 31.06 -5.57 3.34
N LEU A 885 30.13 -5.16 2.48
CA LEU A 885 28.81 -5.79 2.37
C LEU A 885 28.88 -7.24 1.85
N ARG A 886 29.78 -7.57 0.91
CA ARG A 886 30.04 -8.98 0.55
C ARG A 886 30.67 -9.76 1.71
N LYS A 887 31.69 -9.22 2.39
CA LYS A 887 32.31 -9.83 3.60
C LYS A 887 31.25 -10.13 4.68
N LEU A 888 30.35 -9.18 4.97
CA LEU A 888 29.25 -9.32 5.94
C LEU A 888 28.30 -10.50 5.63
N SER A 889 28.03 -10.75 4.35
CA SER A 889 27.18 -11.86 3.91
C SER A 889 27.83 -13.25 4.07
N ALA A 890 29.15 -13.33 3.93
CA ALA A 890 29.93 -14.57 4.01
C ALA A 890 30.17 -15.06 5.45
N ILE A 891 30.25 -14.15 6.42
CA ILE A 891 30.41 -14.49 7.85
C ILE A 891 29.28 -15.43 8.28
N SER A 892 29.62 -16.58 8.86
CA SER A 892 28.66 -17.60 9.33
C SER A 892 29.13 -18.27 10.64
N GLY A 893 28.40 -19.28 11.11
CA GLY A 893 28.73 -20.03 12.33
C GLY A 893 28.47 -19.26 13.64
N SER A 894 29.06 -19.76 14.73
CA SER A 894 28.98 -19.12 16.06
C SER A 894 29.71 -17.76 16.08
N GLY A 895 29.33 -16.88 17.02
CA GLY A 895 29.86 -15.51 17.14
C GLY A 895 29.59 -14.59 15.94
N SER A 896 28.95 -15.07 14.87
CA SER A 896 28.74 -14.32 13.60
C SER A 896 28.02 -13.00 13.79
N ALA A 897 27.06 -12.92 14.71
CA ALA A 897 26.36 -11.67 15.03
C ALA A 897 27.30 -10.58 15.59
N GLY A 898 28.26 -10.93 16.43
CA GLY A 898 29.27 -10.00 16.96
C GLY A 898 30.22 -9.52 15.86
N ARG A 899 30.79 -10.46 15.08
CA ARG A 899 31.66 -10.15 13.94
C ARG A 899 30.98 -9.25 12.90
N ARG A 900 29.70 -9.50 12.58
CA ARG A 900 28.90 -8.60 11.71
C ARG A 900 28.64 -7.23 12.36
N LYS A 901 28.40 -7.15 13.67
CA LYS A 901 28.21 -5.88 14.39
C LYS A 901 29.45 -4.99 14.29
N ILE A 902 30.66 -5.55 14.48
CA ILE A 902 31.93 -4.81 14.44
C ILE A 902 32.14 -4.16 13.07
N LEU A 903 31.94 -4.91 11.96
CA LEU A 903 32.05 -4.34 10.61
C LEU A 903 31.00 -3.26 10.32
N VAL A 904 29.74 -3.46 10.75
CA VAL A 904 28.69 -2.44 10.62
C VAL A 904 29.01 -1.18 11.43
N LEU A 905 29.55 -1.33 12.63
CA LEU A 905 29.97 -0.25 13.51
C LEU A 905 31.13 0.57 12.91
N HIS A 906 32.11 -0.10 12.29
CA HIS A 906 33.20 0.58 11.57
C HIS A 906 32.68 1.43 10.41
N LEU A 907 31.82 0.87 9.54
CA LEU A 907 31.19 1.64 8.45
C LEU A 907 30.40 2.85 8.98
N ILE A 908 29.61 2.65 10.05
CA ILE A 908 28.78 3.71 10.65
C ILE A 908 29.63 4.85 11.24
N ARG A 909 30.75 4.54 11.89
CA ARG A 909 31.69 5.54 12.41
C ARG A 909 32.35 6.35 11.27
N SER A 910 32.76 5.66 10.19
CA SER A 910 33.48 6.27 9.06
C SER A 910 32.63 7.07 8.07
N CYS A 911 31.29 6.96 8.13
CA CYS A 911 30.38 7.81 7.35
C CYS A 911 30.63 9.32 7.55
N ARG A 912 30.18 10.14 6.59
CA ARG A 912 30.21 11.61 6.55
C ARG A 912 28.90 12.14 5.96
N GLU A 913 28.54 13.39 6.29
CA GLU A 913 27.30 14.07 5.83
C GLU A 913 26.07 13.13 5.82
N MET A 914 25.52 12.84 4.64
CA MET A 914 24.31 12.06 4.38
C MET A 914 24.56 10.57 4.09
N GLU A 915 25.81 10.09 4.13
CA GLU A 915 26.13 8.68 3.95
C GLU A 915 25.42 7.79 5.00
N MET A 916 25.26 8.30 6.22
CA MET A 916 24.62 7.59 7.33
C MET A 916 23.22 7.10 6.96
N LYS A 917 22.40 8.01 6.42
CA LYS A 917 21.03 7.74 5.94
C LYS A 917 21.00 6.57 4.93
N PHE A 918 21.85 6.61 3.91
CA PHE A 918 21.81 5.63 2.82
C PHE A 918 22.52 4.32 3.17
N LEU A 919 23.57 4.35 4.00
CA LEU A 919 24.20 3.14 4.53
C LEU A 919 23.21 2.35 5.40
N VAL A 920 22.57 3.00 6.37
CA VAL A 920 21.59 2.34 7.26
C VAL A 920 20.41 1.79 6.47
N ARG A 921 19.90 2.54 5.48
CA ARG A 921 18.88 2.05 4.54
C ARG A 921 19.34 0.83 3.74
N THR A 922 20.59 0.79 3.27
CA THR A 922 21.19 -0.37 2.58
C THR A 922 21.27 -1.58 3.52
N LEU A 923 21.71 -1.39 4.76
CA LEU A 923 21.82 -2.45 5.77
C LEU A 923 20.46 -3.06 6.16
N VAL A 924 19.38 -2.27 6.20
CA VAL A 924 18.00 -2.78 6.38
C VAL A 924 17.33 -3.18 5.05
N ARG A 925 18.08 -3.17 3.94
CA ARG A 925 17.65 -3.50 2.56
C ARG A 925 16.43 -2.70 2.05
N ASN A 926 16.34 -1.41 2.41
CA ASN A 926 15.23 -0.54 2.02
C ASN A 926 15.76 0.86 1.63
N LEU A 927 16.38 0.97 0.46
CA LEU A 927 17.10 2.17 0.00
C LEU A 927 16.20 3.41 -0.24
N ARG A 928 14.92 3.19 -0.56
CA ARG A 928 13.86 4.21 -0.76
C ARG A 928 14.11 5.33 -1.79
N ILE A 929 15.15 5.23 -2.62
CA ILE A 929 15.49 6.23 -3.67
C ILE A 929 14.63 6.14 -4.96
N GLY A 930 13.58 5.33 -5.02
CA GLY A 930 12.73 5.16 -6.22
C GLY A 930 13.40 4.53 -7.47
N ALA A 931 14.72 4.38 -7.48
CA ALA A 931 15.48 3.80 -8.58
C ALA A 931 15.27 2.28 -8.72
N MET A 932 15.32 1.80 -9.96
CA MET A 932 15.22 0.38 -10.34
C MET A 932 16.16 0.11 -11.53
N MET A 933 16.36 -1.17 -11.90
CA MET A 933 17.14 -1.55 -13.10
C MET A 933 16.70 -0.80 -14.36
N LYS A 934 15.38 -0.59 -14.52
CA LYS A 934 14.75 0.19 -15.62
C LYS A 934 15.01 1.72 -15.57
N THR A 935 15.93 2.16 -14.72
CA THR A 935 16.42 3.54 -14.57
C THR A 935 17.96 3.53 -14.51
N ILE A 936 18.55 2.61 -13.74
CA ILE A 936 20.02 2.49 -13.58
C ILE A 936 20.71 2.01 -14.86
N LEU A 937 20.19 0.98 -15.54
CA LEU A 937 20.82 0.47 -16.78
C LEU A 937 20.76 1.49 -17.93
N PRO A 938 19.61 2.17 -18.21
CA PRO A 938 19.59 3.32 -19.11
C PRO A 938 20.57 4.43 -18.73
N ALA A 939 20.67 4.78 -17.44
CA ALA A 939 21.57 5.84 -16.99
C ALA A 939 23.05 5.50 -17.23
N LEU A 940 23.45 4.23 -17.04
CA LEU A 940 24.81 3.78 -17.34
C LEU A 940 25.07 3.71 -18.84
N ALA A 941 24.15 3.16 -19.64
CA ALA A 941 24.25 3.16 -21.10
C ALA A 941 24.42 4.59 -21.65
N HIS A 942 23.63 5.54 -21.14
CA HIS A 942 23.77 6.95 -21.49
C HIS A 942 25.14 7.51 -21.08
N ALA A 943 25.66 7.13 -19.91
CA ALA A 943 26.98 7.56 -19.44
C ALA A 943 28.12 7.05 -20.33
N VAL A 944 28.02 5.82 -20.85
CA VAL A 944 28.98 5.22 -21.80
C VAL A 944 28.95 5.96 -23.15
N VAL A 945 27.78 6.29 -23.70
CA VAL A 945 27.67 7.14 -24.92
C VAL A 945 28.28 8.53 -24.71
N PHE A 946 28.29 9.05 -23.48
CA PHE A 946 28.89 10.34 -23.14
C PHE A 946 30.36 10.27 -22.68
N ASP A 947 30.99 9.10 -22.62
CA ASP A 947 32.42 9.00 -22.29
C ASP A 947 33.31 9.22 -23.51
N ARG A 948 34.09 10.31 -23.46
CA ARG A 948 34.94 10.76 -24.56
C ARG A 948 36.20 9.90 -24.79
N LYS A 949 36.40 8.84 -24.00
CA LYS A 949 37.50 7.88 -24.22
C LYS A 949 37.30 7.02 -25.46
N CYS A 950 36.06 6.89 -25.98
CA CYS A 950 35.77 6.32 -27.30
C CYS A 950 36.07 7.32 -28.44
N ALA A 951 37.26 7.93 -28.43
CA ALA A 951 37.66 8.99 -29.36
C ALA A 951 38.06 8.44 -30.75
N GLY A 952 37.07 8.04 -31.55
CA GLY A 952 37.25 7.61 -32.94
C GLY A 952 36.16 8.07 -33.90
N ASP A 953 34.92 8.24 -33.44
CA ASP A 953 33.79 8.60 -34.31
C ASP A 953 33.79 10.09 -34.73
N PRO A 954 33.37 10.40 -35.98
CA PRO A 954 33.21 11.78 -36.45
C PRO A 954 32.03 12.49 -35.75
N VAL A 955 31.94 13.82 -35.94
CA VAL A 955 30.94 14.68 -35.28
C VAL A 955 29.50 14.22 -35.55
N VAL A 956 28.93 13.47 -34.60
CA VAL A 956 27.57 12.93 -34.68
C VAL A 956 26.54 14.06 -34.53
N SER A 957 25.47 14.03 -35.34
CA SER A 957 24.36 14.97 -35.20
C SER A 957 23.60 14.76 -33.89
N LEU A 958 22.87 15.77 -33.44
CA LEU A 958 22.10 15.70 -32.19
C LEU A 958 21.02 14.59 -32.23
N GLU A 959 20.49 14.27 -33.42
CA GLU A 959 19.58 13.16 -33.67
C GLU A 959 20.30 11.79 -33.62
N GLY A 960 21.51 11.71 -34.18
CA GLY A 960 22.34 10.50 -34.13
C GLY A 960 22.71 10.11 -32.69
N ILE A 961 23.03 11.09 -31.84
CA ILE A 961 23.28 10.86 -30.41
C ILE A 961 22.01 10.33 -29.72
N GLN A 962 20.82 10.87 -30.01
CA GLN A 962 19.57 10.35 -29.45
C GLN A 962 19.30 8.90 -29.88
N SER A 963 19.58 8.56 -31.14
CA SER A 963 19.47 7.19 -31.67
C SER A 963 20.45 6.23 -30.96
N GLN A 964 21.72 6.61 -30.80
CA GLN A 964 22.72 5.83 -30.06
C GLN A 964 22.32 5.61 -28.59
N LEU A 965 21.85 6.66 -27.90
CA LEU A 965 21.37 6.58 -26.53
C LEU A 965 20.21 5.57 -26.40
N GLN A 966 19.21 5.65 -27.29
CA GLN A 966 18.07 4.73 -27.27
C GLN A 966 18.46 3.30 -27.63
N SER A 967 19.34 3.12 -28.63
CA SER A 967 19.82 1.81 -29.07
C SER A 967 20.58 1.08 -27.96
N LEU A 968 21.64 1.70 -27.41
CA LEU A 968 22.46 1.09 -26.37
C LEU A 968 21.66 0.86 -25.07
N SER A 969 20.79 1.81 -24.70
CA SER A 969 19.88 1.66 -23.55
C SER A 969 18.92 0.47 -23.71
N THR A 970 18.49 0.18 -24.94
CA THR A 970 17.69 -1.01 -25.28
C THR A 970 18.53 -2.28 -25.22
N GLY A 971 19.72 -2.29 -25.84
CA GLY A 971 20.64 -3.43 -25.87
C GLY A 971 21.10 -3.88 -24.47
N VAL A 972 21.45 -2.94 -23.59
CA VAL A 972 21.83 -3.25 -22.19
C VAL A 972 20.62 -3.76 -21.39
N ALA A 973 19.41 -3.26 -21.65
CA ALA A 973 18.20 -3.75 -21.00
C ALA A 973 17.81 -5.16 -21.49
N GLU A 974 17.96 -5.44 -22.79
CA GLU A 974 17.76 -6.77 -23.39
C GLU A 974 18.80 -7.77 -22.86
N ALA A 975 20.08 -7.40 -22.86
CA ALA A 975 21.16 -8.21 -22.32
C ALA A 975 20.91 -8.60 -20.85
N TYR A 976 20.46 -7.67 -19.99
CA TYR A 976 20.05 -7.99 -18.61
C TYR A 976 18.83 -8.92 -18.54
N ASN A 977 17.92 -8.87 -19.52
CA ASN A 977 16.78 -9.79 -19.59
C ASN A 977 17.17 -11.18 -20.13
N VAL A 978 18.34 -11.36 -20.74
CA VAL A 978 18.88 -12.68 -21.12
C VAL A 978 19.83 -13.22 -20.06
N ILE A 979 20.70 -12.36 -19.51
CA ILE A 979 21.64 -12.67 -18.42
C ILE A 979 21.52 -11.57 -17.34
N PRO A 980 20.71 -11.76 -16.29
CA PRO A 980 20.65 -10.85 -15.14
C PRO A 980 21.85 -11.04 -14.19
N ASN A 981 23.07 -11.04 -14.75
CA ASN A 981 24.34 -11.08 -14.03
C ASN A 981 25.13 -9.80 -14.35
N LEU A 982 25.26 -8.91 -13.36
CA LEU A 982 25.98 -7.64 -13.50
C LEU A 982 27.50 -7.82 -13.54
N ASP A 983 28.03 -8.89 -12.93
CA ASP A 983 29.46 -9.23 -12.95
C ASP A 983 29.94 -9.64 -14.36
N LEU A 984 29.01 -9.95 -15.28
CA LEU A 984 29.29 -10.16 -16.71
C LEU A 984 28.85 -8.95 -17.54
N LEU A 985 27.62 -8.46 -17.34
CA LEU A 985 27.05 -7.39 -18.15
C LEU A 985 27.82 -6.06 -18.07
N ILE A 986 28.26 -5.67 -16.86
CA ILE A 986 28.92 -4.37 -16.69
C ILE A 986 30.34 -4.39 -17.28
N PRO A 987 31.21 -5.39 -17.01
CA PRO A 987 32.50 -5.46 -17.69
C PRO A 987 32.40 -5.51 -19.22
N SER A 988 31.48 -6.31 -19.79
CA SER A 988 31.27 -6.36 -21.24
C SER A 988 30.86 -5.02 -21.84
N LEU A 989 29.91 -4.32 -21.20
CA LEU A 989 29.50 -2.96 -21.62
C LEU A 989 30.66 -1.95 -21.52
N LEU A 990 31.52 -2.06 -20.51
CA LEU A 990 32.68 -1.19 -20.35
C LEU A 990 33.82 -1.50 -21.34
N SER A 991 33.94 -2.74 -21.82
CA SER A 991 34.94 -3.11 -22.85
C SER A 991 34.46 -2.89 -24.29
N GLU A 992 33.16 -3.07 -24.57
CA GLU A 992 32.57 -2.89 -25.91
C GLU A 992 32.09 -1.45 -26.15
N GLY A 993 31.87 -0.67 -25.08
CA GLY A 993 31.51 0.75 -25.16
C GLY A 993 30.21 1.00 -25.94
N THR A 994 30.27 1.89 -26.93
CA THR A 994 29.15 2.21 -27.83
C THR A 994 28.82 1.09 -28.83
N ALA A 995 29.72 0.12 -29.03
CA ALA A 995 29.52 -1.03 -29.92
C ALA A 995 28.86 -2.24 -29.22
N PHE A 996 28.57 -2.15 -27.92
CA PHE A 996 27.96 -3.22 -27.14
C PHE A 996 26.59 -3.65 -27.69
N SER A 997 26.36 -4.97 -27.77
CA SER A 997 25.13 -5.57 -28.28
C SER A 997 24.60 -6.66 -27.34
N ALA A 998 23.28 -6.83 -27.26
CA ALA A 998 22.66 -7.96 -26.55
C ALA A 998 23.04 -9.34 -27.13
N SER A 999 23.67 -9.39 -28.31
CA SER A 999 24.22 -10.60 -28.92
C SER A 999 25.61 -11.00 -28.41
N SER A 1000 26.42 -10.10 -27.83
CA SER A 1000 27.76 -10.48 -27.31
C SER A 1000 27.67 -11.38 -26.07
N LEU A 1001 26.55 -11.31 -25.35
CA LEU A 1001 26.25 -12.13 -24.19
C LEU A 1001 25.36 -13.33 -24.55
N ALA A 1002 25.89 -14.54 -24.38
CA ALA A 1002 25.24 -15.81 -24.68
C ALA A 1002 24.26 -16.25 -23.58
N MET A 1003 23.06 -16.72 -23.94
CA MET A 1003 22.15 -17.34 -22.98
C MET A 1003 22.73 -18.68 -22.50
N VAL A 1004 22.96 -18.83 -21.18
CA VAL A 1004 23.58 -20.03 -20.59
C VAL A 1004 22.68 -20.65 -19.51
N PRO A 1005 22.25 -21.92 -19.66
CA PRO A 1005 21.55 -22.66 -18.61
C PRO A 1005 22.32 -22.63 -17.28
N GLY A 1006 21.61 -22.40 -16.17
CA GLY A 1006 22.22 -22.15 -14.85
C GLY A 1006 22.29 -20.67 -14.45
N THR A 1007 22.10 -19.73 -15.39
CA THR A 1007 21.70 -18.35 -15.05
C THR A 1007 20.21 -18.17 -15.37
N PRO A 1008 19.35 -17.83 -14.38
CA PRO A 1008 17.92 -17.66 -14.62
C PRO A 1008 17.60 -16.40 -15.42
N ILE A 1009 16.51 -16.47 -16.17
CA ILE A 1009 15.94 -15.40 -17.00
C ILE A 1009 14.83 -14.69 -16.20
N PRO A 1010 14.73 -13.34 -16.19
CA PRO A 1010 13.65 -12.63 -15.52
C PRO A 1010 12.26 -13.05 -16.06
N PRO A 1011 11.37 -13.62 -15.22
CA PRO A 1011 10.16 -14.27 -15.72
C PRO A 1011 9.15 -13.29 -16.33
N MET A 1012 8.56 -13.67 -17.48
CA MET A 1012 7.49 -12.89 -18.12
C MET A 1012 6.30 -12.68 -17.17
N LEU A 1013 5.83 -11.43 -17.08
CA LEU A 1013 4.78 -11.01 -16.13
C LEU A 1013 3.47 -10.69 -16.85
N ALA A 1014 2.36 -11.28 -16.40
CA ALA A 1014 1.02 -10.98 -16.89
C ALA A 1014 0.53 -9.59 -16.43
N ARG A 1015 -0.21 -8.90 -17.30
CA ARG A 1015 -0.99 -7.69 -16.97
C ARG A 1015 -2.40 -8.10 -16.55
N ILE A 1016 -2.89 -7.55 -15.44
CA ILE A 1016 -4.26 -7.78 -14.97
C ILE A 1016 -5.27 -7.15 -15.93
N THR A 1017 -6.33 -7.88 -16.28
CA THR A 1017 -7.45 -7.43 -17.12
C THR A 1017 -8.78 -7.78 -16.47
N ASN A 1018 -9.65 -6.79 -16.29
CA ASN A 1018 -10.88 -6.88 -15.51
C ASN A 1018 -12.08 -7.40 -16.35
N GLY A 1019 -11.83 -8.38 -17.22
CA GLY A 1019 -12.86 -9.04 -18.03
C GLY A 1019 -12.48 -9.26 -19.51
N LEU A 1020 -13.18 -10.18 -20.15
CA LEU A 1020 -12.89 -10.67 -21.51
C LEU A 1020 -12.84 -9.54 -22.56
N THR A 1021 -13.75 -8.56 -22.50
CA THR A 1021 -13.78 -7.43 -23.44
C THR A 1021 -12.51 -6.57 -23.38
N GLN A 1022 -11.93 -6.39 -22.19
CA GLN A 1022 -10.65 -5.68 -22.04
C GLN A 1022 -9.49 -6.51 -22.59
N SER A 1023 -9.50 -7.83 -22.38
CA SER A 1023 -8.51 -8.76 -22.92
C SER A 1023 -8.54 -8.80 -24.45
N LEU A 1024 -9.72 -8.91 -25.07
CA LEU A 1024 -9.88 -8.88 -26.54
C LEU A 1024 -9.43 -7.54 -27.15
N LYS A 1025 -9.77 -6.40 -26.52
CA LYS A 1025 -9.23 -5.08 -26.91
C LYS A 1025 -7.71 -5.02 -26.78
N ALA A 1026 -7.11 -5.69 -25.79
CA ALA A 1026 -5.67 -5.72 -25.59
C ALA A 1026 -4.91 -6.61 -26.59
N PHE A 1027 -5.53 -7.69 -27.10
CA PHE A 1027 -4.96 -8.52 -28.16
C PHE A 1027 -5.15 -7.92 -29.58
N ASN A 1028 -6.07 -6.96 -29.72
CA ASN A 1028 -6.31 -6.21 -30.97
C ASN A 1028 -6.52 -7.13 -32.19
N GLY A 1029 -7.42 -8.10 -32.06
CA GLY A 1029 -7.77 -9.07 -33.10
C GLY A 1029 -6.82 -10.26 -33.26
N LYS A 1030 -5.59 -10.20 -32.73
CA LYS A 1030 -4.61 -11.29 -32.86
C LYS A 1030 -5.07 -12.56 -32.13
N SER A 1031 -4.71 -13.72 -32.69
CA SER A 1031 -4.87 -15.02 -32.04
C SER A 1031 -4.17 -15.08 -30.67
N PHE A 1032 -4.78 -15.83 -29.74
CA PHE A 1032 -4.29 -15.97 -28.37
C PHE A 1032 -4.54 -17.36 -27.80
N MET A 1033 -3.81 -17.69 -26.74
CA MET A 1033 -3.89 -18.94 -25.98
C MET A 1033 -4.47 -18.67 -24.59
N CYS A 1034 -5.34 -19.56 -24.12
CA CYS A 1034 -5.94 -19.52 -22.78
C CYS A 1034 -5.51 -20.73 -21.97
N GLU A 1035 -4.92 -20.49 -20.80
CA GLU A 1035 -4.30 -21.50 -19.94
C GLU A 1035 -4.76 -21.35 -18.49
N TYR A 1036 -4.72 -22.45 -17.74
CA TYR A 1036 -5.06 -22.45 -16.32
C TYR A 1036 -3.99 -21.73 -15.50
N LYS A 1037 -4.35 -20.63 -14.83
CA LYS A 1037 -3.45 -19.93 -13.90
C LYS A 1037 -3.40 -20.65 -12.53
N TYR A 1038 -2.63 -21.74 -12.47
CA TYR A 1038 -2.35 -22.56 -11.29
C TYR A 1038 -1.97 -21.77 -10.02
N ASP A 1039 -2.26 -22.34 -8.85
CA ASP A 1039 -1.90 -21.81 -7.52
C ASP A 1039 -0.74 -22.64 -6.91
N GLY A 1040 0.49 -22.33 -7.33
CA GLY A 1040 1.67 -23.08 -6.93
C GLY A 1040 2.88 -22.19 -6.70
N GLN A 1041 4.07 -22.74 -6.98
CA GLN A 1041 5.30 -21.99 -7.01
C GLN A 1041 5.90 -22.07 -8.42
N ARG A 1042 5.87 -20.95 -9.16
CA ARG A 1042 6.62 -20.82 -10.42
C ARG A 1042 8.09 -21.18 -10.25
N ALA A 1043 8.54 -22.09 -11.10
CA ALA A 1043 9.85 -22.70 -11.11
C ALA A 1043 10.39 -22.69 -12.54
N GLN A 1044 11.48 -21.97 -12.76
CA GLN A 1044 12.23 -21.99 -13.99
C GLN A 1044 13.28 -23.10 -13.89
N ILE A 1045 13.16 -24.11 -14.74
CA ILE A 1045 13.92 -25.37 -14.64
C ILE A 1045 15.00 -25.36 -15.72
N HIS A 1046 16.25 -25.35 -15.31
CA HIS A 1046 17.41 -25.39 -16.19
C HIS A 1046 18.05 -26.77 -16.12
N ARG A 1047 18.31 -27.41 -17.26
CA ARG A 1047 19.25 -28.53 -17.37
C ARG A 1047 20.52 -28.02 -18.04
N LEU A 1048 21.66 -28.27 -17.41
CA LEU A 1048 22.99 -27.89 -17.89
C LEU A 1048 23.61 -29.04 -18.71
N LEU A 1049 24.65 -28.72 -19.48
CA LEU A 1049 25.37 -29.67 -20.36
C LEU A 1049 26.04 -30.83 -19.59
N ASP A 1050 26.31 -30.65 -18.30
CA ASP A 1050 26.82 -31.69 -17.38
C ASP A 1050 25.72 -32.64 -16.86
N GLY A 1051 24.47 -32.44 -17.26
CA GLY A 1051 23.31 -33.18 -16.75
C GLY A 1051 22.84 -32.75 -15.35
N SER A 1052 23.42 -31.69 -14.78
CA SER A 1052 22.89 -31.08 -13.56
C SER A 1052 21.59 -30.32 -13.85
N VAL A 1053 20.73 -30.22 -12.84
CA VAL A 1053 19.43 -29.54 -12.92
C VAL A 1053 19.39 -28.48 -11.84
N ARG A 1054 19.08 -27.23 -12.21
CA ARG A 1054 18.94 -26.10 -11.29
C ARG A 1054 17.55 -25.48 -11.44
N ILE A 1055 16.91 -25.16 -10.32
CA ILE A 1055 15.50 -24.77 -10.25
C ILE A 1055 15.40 -23.40 -9.60
N PHE A 1056 15.05 -22.37 -10.37
CA PHE A 1056 14.98 -20.99 -9.89
C PHE A 1056 13.54 -20.55 -9.64
N SER A 1057 13.34 -19.79 -8.56
CA SER A 1057 12.05 -19.22 -8.20
C SER A 1057 11.69 -18.00 -9.05
N ARG A 1058 10.44 -17.54 -8.99
CA ARG A 1058 9.98 -16.27 -9.59
C ARG A 1058 10.83 -15.03 -9.24
N GLN A 1059 11.61 -15.05 -8.15
CA GLN A 1059 12.55 -13.99 -7.77
C GLN A 1059 14.00 -14.28 -8.21
N MET A 1060 14.21 -15.18 -9.17
CA MET A 1060 15.51 -15.64 -9.69
C MET A 1060 16.44 -16.29 -8.64
N LYS A 1061 16.00 -16.40 -7.39
CA LYS A 1061 16.71 -17.14 -6.33
C LYS A 1061 16.67 -18.64 -6.61
N GLU A 1062 17.81 -19.28 -6.51
CA GLU A 1062 17.92 -20.73 -6.65
C GLU A 1062 17.16 -21.44 -5.52
N SER A 1063 16.41 -22.48 -5.89
CA SER A 1063 15.55 -23.28 -5.02
C SER A 1063 15.73 -24.79 -5.21
N THR A 1064 16.75 -25.21 -5.97
CA THR A 1064 17.11 -26.63 -6.24
C THR A 1064 17.08 -27.52 -4.99
N PRO A 1065 17.62 -27.13 -3.80
CA PRO A 1065 17.60 -27.97 -2.60
C PRO A 1065 16.19 -28.26 -2.01
N ARG A 1066 15.14 -27.55 -2.46
CA ARG A 1066 13.74 -27.72 -2.04
C ARG A 1066 12.99 -28.80 -2.82
N PHE A 1067 13.42 -29.09 -4.05
CA PHE A 1067 12.71 -29.98 -4.97
C PHE A 1067 13.65 -31.07 -5.54
N PRO A 1068 14.28 -31.91 -4.69
CA PRO A 1068 15.13 -33.00 -5.15
C PRO A 1068 14.34 -34.08 -5.91
N ASP A 1069 13.06 -34.25 -5.58
CA ASP A 1069 12.07 -35.02 -6.32
C ASP A 1069 11.86 -34.48 -7.75
N LEU A 1070 11.81 -33.16 -7.93
CA LEU A 1070 11.74 -32.56 -9.27
C LEU A 1070 13.07 -32.73 -10.03
N VAL A 1071 14.21 -32.62 -9.35
CA VAL A 1071 15.53 -32.90 -9.96
C VAL A 1071 15.60 -34.33 -10.48
N ASN A 1072 15.10 -35.31 -9.73
CA ASN A 1072 15.05 -36.71 -10.18
C ASN A 1072 14.04 -36.91 -11.31
N MET A 1073 12.81 -36.40 -11.18
CA MET A 1073 11.77 -36.47 -12.21
C MET A 1073 12.26 -35.90 -13.55
N ILE A 1074 12.99 -34.78 -13.54
CA ILE A 1074 13.61 -34.22 -14.75
C ILE A 1074 14.67 -35.16 -15.34
N LYS A 1075 15.51 -35.78 -14.52
CA LYS A 1075 16.54 -36.73 -14.99
C LYS A 1075 15.95 -38.03 -15.56
N GLU A 1076 14.83 -38.51 -15.01
CA GLU A 1076 14.14 -39.73 -15.42
C GLU A 1076 13.30 -39.53 -16.70
N LEU A 1077 12.59 -38.40 -16.78
CA LEU A 1077 11.71 -38.09 -17.91
C LEU A 1077 12.44 -37.52 -19.12
N CYS A 1078 13.63 -36.93 -18.97
CA CYS A 1078 14.29 -36.28 -20.11
C CYS A 1078 14.73 -37.27 -21.19
N ARG A 1079 14.60 -36.81 -22.43
CA ARG A 1079 14.98 -37.56 -23.62
C ARG A 1079 16.52 -37.61 -23.76
N PRO A 1080 17.12 -38.77 -24.10
CA PRO A 1080 18.57 -38.89 -24.29
C PRO A 1080 19.14 -37.93 -25.33
N GLU A 1081 18.32 -37.53 -26.32
CA GLU A 1081 18.72 -36.68 -27.44
C GLU A 1081 18.89 -35.21 -27.04
N VAL A 1082 18.32 -34.77 -25.91
CA VAL A 1082 18.47 -33.40 -25.39
C VAL A 1082 19.66 -33.34 -24.42
N SER A 1083 20.50 -32.32 -24.58
CA SER A 1083 21.65 -32.03 -23.72
C SER A 1083 21.30 -31.02 -22.61
N SER A 1084 20.63 -29.92 -22.96
CA SER A 1084 20.42 -28.77 -22.09
C SER A 1084 19.20 -27.94 -22.48
N PHE A 1085 18.52 -27.32 -21.50
CA PHE A 1085 17.27 -26.60 -21.73
C PHE A 1085 16.96 -25.58 -20.62
N ILE A 1086 15.99 -24.69 -20.90
CA ILE A 1086 15.35 -23.81 -19.91
C ILE A 1086 13.82 -23.86 -20.11
N LEU A 1087 13.09 -24.38 -19.12
CA LEU A 1087 11.61 -24.43 -19.08
C LEU A 1087 11.08 -23.44 -18.03
N ASP A 1088 9.86 -22.95 -18.22
CA ASP A 1088 9.09 -22.22 -17.21
C ASP A 1088 7.80 -22.99 -16.88
N ALA A 1089 7.55 -23.21 -15.58
CA ALA A 1089 6.52 -24.11 -15.10
C ALA A 1089 5.98 -23.68 -13.73
N GLU A 1090 4.76 -24.10 -13.40
CA GLU A 1090 4.21 -23.99 -12.05
C GLU A 1090 4.30 -25.34 -11.33
N VAL A 1091 5.01 -25.40 -10.20
CA VAL A 1091 5.03 -26.57 -9.31
C VAL A 1091 3.84 -26.46 -8.37
N VAL A 1092 2.95 -27.45 -8.36
CA VAL A 1092 1.71 -27.46 -7.55
C VAL A 1092 1.72 -28.68 -6.64
N GLY A 1093 1.27 -28.53 -5.39
CA GLY A 1093 1.13 -29.67 -4.48
C GLY A 1093 -0.02 -30.59 -4.90
N VAL A 1094 0.09 -31.90 -4.68
CA VAL A 1094 -0.96 -32.86 -5.03
C VAL A 1094 -1.19 -33.89 -3.92
N ASP A 1095 -2.46 -34.10 -3.56
CA ASP A 1095 -2.87 -35.15 -2.64
C ASP A 1095 -3.21 -36.43 -3.44
N ARG A 1096 -2.19 -37.25 -3.68
CA ARG A 1096 -2.32 -38.56 -4.36
C ARG A 1096 -3.27 -39.50 -3.62
N LYS A 1097 -3.38 -39.37 -2.29
CA LYS A 1097 -4.22 -40.23 -1.43
C LYS A 1097 -5.71 -39.86 -1.52
N LYS A 1098 -6.05 -38.65 -2.00
CA LYS A 1098 -7.42 -38.21 -2.31
C LYS A 1098 -7.67 -38.06 -3.81
N GLY A 1099 -7.15 -38.98 -4.62
CA GLY A 1099 -7.44 -39.06 -6.06
C GLY A 1099 -6.78 -37.95 -6.87
N ASN A 1100 -5.49 -37.69 -6.63
CA ASN A 1100 -4.66 -36.68 -7.31
C ASN A 1100 -5.25 -35.26 -7.26
N LYS A 1101 -5.90 -34.89 -6.15
CA LYS A 1101 -6.45 -33.54 -5.97
C LYS A 1101 -5.33 -32.51 -5.81
N LEU A 1102 -5.35 -31.45 -6.61
CA LEU A 1102 -4.44 -30.31 -6.44
C LEU A 1102 -4.64 -29.61 -5.08
N MET A 1103 -3.53 -29.25 -4.46
CA MET A 1103 -3.43 -28.54 -3.18
C MET A 1103 -3.11 -27.05 -3.41
N SER A 1104 -3.39 -26.21 -2.42
CA SER A 1104 -3.08 -24.78 -2.48
C SER A 1104 -1.58 -24.47 -2.38
N PHE A 1105 -1.19 -23.28 -2.80
CA PHE A 1105 0.16 -22.76 -2.57
C PHE A 1105 0.54 -22.77 -1.08
N GLN A 1106 -0.40 -22.56 -0.16
CA GLN A 1106 -0.11 -22.59 1.28
C GLN A 1106 0.33 -23.98 1.74
N GLU A 1107 -0.35 -25.03 1.27
CA GLU A 1107 0.00 -26.43 1.57
C GLU A 1107 1.35 -26.80 0.94
N LEU A 1108 1.59 -26.44 -0.33
CA LEU A 1108 2.91 -26.58 -0.96
C LEU A 1108 4.00 -25.81 -0.19
N SER A 1109 3.67 -24.63 0.34
CA SER A 1109 4.62 -23.78 1.09
C SER A 1109 5.13 -24.43 2.38
N SER A 1110 4.42 -25.43 2.92
CA SER A 1110 4.80 -26.19 4.11
C SER A 1110 6.00 -27.12 3.89
N ARG A 1111 6.33 -27.48 2.65
CA ARG A 1111 7.55 -28.23 2.33
C ARG A 1111 8.76 -27.49 2.88
N GLU A 1112 9.73 -28.24 3.40
CA GLU A 1112 11.01 -27.71 3.85
C GLU A 1112 11.74 -26.98 2.70
N ARG A 1113 12.83 -26.26 3.02
CA ARG A 1113 13.52 -25.38 2.05
C ARG A 1113 14.91 -25.87 1.65
N GLY A 1114 15.42 -26.90 2.30
CA GLY A 1114 16.84 -27.26 2.28
C GLY A 1114 17.74 -26.13 2.82
N ASN A 1115 19.05 -26.30 2.66
CA ASN A 1115 20.03 -25.21 2.74
C ASN A 1115 21.12 -25.41 1.67
N LYS A 1116 22.09 -24.49 1.55
CA LYS A 1116 23.12 -24.51 0.49
C LYS A 1116 24.08 -25.73 0.55
N HIS A 1117 24.08 -26.49 1.64
CA HIS A 1117 24.93 -27.66 1.88
C HIS A 1117 24.15 -28.95 2.19
N SER A 1118 22.81 -28.91 2.24
CA SER A 1118 21.98 -30.12 2.37
C SER A 1118 20.61 -29.94 1.68
N SER A 1119 20.35 -30.76 0.68
CA SER A 1119 19.01 -31.00 0.14
C SER A 1119 18.12 -31.74 1.15
N ILE A 1120 16.81 -31.68 0.93
CA ILE A 1120 15.86 -32.51 1.68
C ILE A 1120 16.07 -33.98 1.28
N ALA A 1121 16.04 -34.91 2.23
CA ALA A 1121 16.03 -36.35 1.92
C ALA A 1121 14.67 -36.73 1.31
N ILE A 1122 14.67 -37.53 0.24
CA ILE A 1122 13.46 -37.84 -0.55
C ILE A 1122 12.38 -38.48 0.33
N ASP A 1123 12.77 -39.36 1.24
CA ASP A 1123 11.86 -40.06 2.18
C ASP A 1123 11.16 -39.13 3.19
N ASN A 1124 11.67 -37.90 3.37
CA ASN A 1124 11.08 -36.89 4.25
C ASN A 1124 10.06 -35.97 3.53
N ILE A 1125 9.80 -36.17 2.24
CA ILE A 1125 8.86 -35.36 1.46
C ILE A 1125 7.42 -35.73 1.85
N LYS A 1126 6.73 -34.79 2.51
CA LYS A 1126 5.35 -34.96 3.02
C LYS A 1126 4.25 -34.49 2.06
N VAL A 1127 4.63 -33.80 0.98
CA VAL A 1127 3.72 -33.19 0.01
C VAL A 1127 4.26 -33.48 -1.38
N ASP A 1128 3.59 -34.39 -2.09
CA ASP A 1128 3.87 -34.71 -3.48
C ASP A 1128 3.64 -33.47 -4.37
N ILE A 1129 4.28 -33.44 -5.53
CA ILE A 1129 4.10 -32.39 -6.54
C ILE A 1129 3.63 -32.96 -7.88
N CYS A 1130 2.97 -32.08 -8.63
CA CYS A 1130 2.78 -32.16 -10.07
C CYS A 1130 3.36 -30.87 -10.69
N VAL A 1131 3.91 -30.95 -11.90
CA VAL A 1131 4.52 -29.81 -12.59
C VAL A 1131 3.78 -29.51 -13.88
N PHE A 1132 3.37 -28.25 -14.02
CA PHE A 1132 2.66 -27.73 -15.18
C PHE A 1132 3.56 -26.81 -15.99
N VAL A 1133 4.10 -27.29 -17.11
CA VAL A 1133 4.93 -26.49 -18.03
C VAL A 1133 4.03 -25.61 -18.89
N PHE A 1134 4.41 -24.34 -19.04
CA PHE A 1134 3.72 -23.37 -19.91
C PHE A 1134 4.67 -22.60 -20.83
N ASP A 1135 6.00 -22.73 -20.70
CA ASP A 1135 6.95 -22.06 -21.60
C ASP A 1135 8.29 -22.83 -21.75
N ILE A 1136 9.00 -22.59 -22.85
CA ILE A 1136 10.36 -23.05 -23.11
C ILE A 1136 11.18 -21.90 -23.71
N MET A 1137 12.29 -21.57 -23.06
CA MET A 1137 13.09 -20.38 -23.37
C MET A 1137 14.39 -20.71 -24.13
N PHE A 1138 14.87 -21.95 -23.99
CA PHE A 1138 16.14 -22.43 -24.57
C PHE A 1138 16.13 -23.95 -24.72
N CYS A 1139 16.73 -24.47 -25.78
CA CYS A 1139 17.06 -25.89 -25.95
C CYS A 1139 18.35 -26.04 -26.76
N ASP A 1140 19.30 -26.83 -26.28
CA ASP A 1140 20.49 -27.32 -27.01
C ASP A 1140 21.31 -26.26 -27.78
N GLY A 1141 21.36 -25.03 -27.25
CA GLY A 1141 22.07 -23.90 -27.85
C GLY A 1141 21.16 -22.84 -28.48
N GLU A 1142 19.94 -23.21 -28.87
CA GLU A 1142 18.98 -22.29 -29.50
C GLU A 1142 18.20 -21.46 -28.48
N ARG A 1143 18.12 -20.15 -28.72
CA ARG A 1143 17.27 -19.22 -27.94
C ARG A 1143 15.84 -19.30 -28.47
N VAL A 1144 14.90 -19.85 -27.70
CA VAL A 1144 13.51 -20.05 -28.14
C VAL A 1144 12.65 -18.78 -27.96
N LEU A 1145 13.10 -17.81 -27.15
CA LEU A 1145 12.41 -16.53 -26.89
C LEU A 1145 12.04 -15.69 -28.12
N GLN A 1146 12.64 -15.95 -29.28
CA GLN A 1146 12.39 -15.21 -30.53
C GLN A 1146 11.21 -15.77 -31.36
N TYR A 1147 10.70 -16.97 -31.03
CA TYR A 1147 9.61 -17.61 -31.76
C TYR A 1147 8.24 -17.32 -31.13
N SER A 1148 7.16 -17.58 -31.88
CA SER A 1148 5.81 -17.56 -31.32
C SER A 1148 5.64 -18.67 -30.27
N ILE A 1149 4.90 -18.40 -29.19
CA ILE A 1149 4.55 -19.39 -28.17
C ILE A 1149 3.83 -20.63 -28.75
N VAL A 1150 3.09 -20.46 -29.86
CA VAL A 1150 2.46 -21.57 -30.62
C VAL A 1150 3.51 -22.50 -31.24
N TYR A 1151 4.68 -21.97 -31.60
CA TYR A 1151 5.82 -22.74 -32.14
C TYR A 1151 6.64 -23.37 -31.00
N ALA A 1152 6.90 -22.62 -29.93
CA ALA A 1152 7.62 -23.11 -28.74
C ALA A 1152 6.90 -24.29 -28.05
N LEU A 1153 5.56 -24.29 -28.02
CA LEU A 1153 4.73 -25.35 -27.45
C LEU A 1153 4.21 -26.36 -28.51
N ASN A 1154 4.74 -26.34 -29.73
CA ASN A 1154 4.32 -27.26 -30.80
C ASN A 1154 4.84 -28.69 -30.53
N PRO A 1155 4.00 -29.75 -30.53
CA PRO A 1155 4.46 -31.14 -30.38
C PRO A 1155 5.35 -31.66 -31.53
N GLN A 1156 5.55 -30.90 -32.61
CA GLN A 1156 6.59 -31.17 -33.61
C GLN A 1156 8.00 -30.70 -33.17
N PHE A 1157 8.10 -29.76 -32.22
CA PHE A 1157 9.34 -29.55 -31.49
C PHE A 1157 9.55 -30.79 -30.59
N PRO A 1158 10.76 -31.39 -30.53
CA PRO A 1158 10.97 -32.64 -29.80
C PRO A 1158 10.78 -32.42 -28.30
N PHE A 1159 9.58 -32.70 -27.79
CA PHE A 1159 9.21 -32.32 -26.43
C PHE A 1159 10.18 -32.91 -25.41
N VAL A 1160 10.95 -32.03 -24.76
CA VAL A 1160 12.22 -32.33 -24.05
C VAL A 1160 12.12 -33.43 -23.00
N LEU A 1161 10.91 -33.64 -22.47
CA LEU A 1161 10.58 -34.59 -21.44
C LEU A 1161 9.50 -35.55 -21.95
N LYS A 1162 9.54 -36.80 -21.51
CA LYS A 1162 8.43 -37.75 -21.65
C LYS A 1162 7.26 -37.27 -20.80
N LEU A 1163 6.05 -37.35 -21.34
CA LEU A 1163 4.83 -36.94 -20.63
C LEU A 1163 4.30 -38.12 -19.80
N GLU A 1164 4.08 -37.87 -18.50
CA GLU A 1164 3.53 -38.83 -17.54
C GLU A 1164 2.56 -38.10 -16.59
N ASP A 1165 1.78 -38.84 -15.80
CA ASP A 1165 0.73 -38.32 -14.91
C ASP A 1165 1.21 -37.24 -13.89
N ASN A 1166 2.52 -37.11 -13.68
CA ASN A 1166 3.14 -36.15 -12.74
C ASN A 1166 3.75 -34.91 -13.43
N PHE A 1167 3.89 -34.94 -14.76
CA PHE A 1167 4.58 -33.91 -15.53
C PHE A 1167 3.76 -33.58 -16.79
N VAL A 1168 3.07 -32.45 -16.74
CA VAL A 1168 1.91 -32.17 -17.59
C VAL A 1168 2.13 -30.83 -18.30
N ILE A 1169 1.80 -30.76 -19.59
CA ILE A 1169 1.72 -29.47 -20.30
C ILE A 1169 0.45 -28.77 -19.80
N ALA A 1170 0.52 -27.46 -19.51
CA ALA A 1170 -0.65 -26.67 -19.15
C ALA A 1170 -1.80 -26.92 -20.16
N PRO A 1171 -3.04 -27.24 -19.72
CA PRO A 1171 -4.14 -27.44 -20.65
C PRO A 1171 -4.53 -26.13 -21.31
N THR A 1172 -4.16 -26.00 -22.59
CA THR A 1172 -4.32 -24.77 -23.37
C THR A 1172 -5.46 -24.87 -24.38
N VAL A 1173 -6.24 -23.78 -24.50
CA VAL A 1173 -7.22 -23.59 -25.58
C VAL A 1173 -6.71 -22.48 -26.51
N VAL A 1174 -6.65 -22.75 -27.81
CA VAL A 1174 -6.18 -21.80 -28.84
C VAL A 1174 -7.37 -21.13 -29.53
N PHE A 1175 -7.39 -19.81 -29.57
CA PHE A 1175 -8.40 -19.03 -30.30
C PHE A 1175 -7.77 -18.41 -31.56
N ALA A 1176 -8.02 -19.04 -32.72
CA ALA A 1176 -7.68 -18.50 -34.03
C ALA A 1176 -8.87 -17.70 -34.60
N LEU A 1177 -8.76 -16.37 -34.60
CA LEU A 1177 -9.78 -15.47 -35.17
C LEU A 1177 -9.63 -15.32 -36.69
N ASP A 1178 -8.41 -15.52 -37.21
CA ASP A 1178 -8.03 -15.21 -38.60
C ASP A 1178 -8.48 -16.27 -39.63
N THR A 1179 -9.06 -17.40 -39.19
CA THR A 1179 -9.42 -18.55 -40.03
C THR A 1179 -10.91 -18.84 -40.12
N LEU A 1180 -11.77 -17.91 -39.72
CA LEU A 1180 -13.22 -17.98 -39.94
C LEU A 1180 -13.61 -17.23 -41.23
N PRO A 1181 -13.80 -17.92 -42.38
CA PRO A 1181 -14.65 -17.38 -43.42
C PRO A 1181 -16.08 -17.25 -42.86
N TRP A 1182 -16.86 -16.31 -43.43
CA TRP A 1182 -18.20 -15.88 -43.00
C TRP A 1182 -18.22 -14.96 -41.77
N LYS A 1183 -19.06 -13.91 -41.86
CA LYS A 1183 -19.24 -12.89 -40.83
C LYS A 1183 -20.06 -13.41 -39.63
N CYS A 1184 -19.47 -14.27 -38.80
CA CYS A 1184 -20.10 -14.62 -37.51
C CYS A 1184 -20.16 -13.39 -36.60
N PRO A 1185 -21.33 -12.99 -36.06
CA PRO A 1185 -21.42 -11.87 -35.14
C PRO A 1185 -20.57 -12.08 -33.89
N LEU A 1186 -19.94 -11.01 -33.40
CA LEU A 1186 -19.03 -11.03 -32.25
C LEU A 1186 -19.68 -11.64 -30.98
N ASN A 1187 -21.02 -11.61 -30.90
CA ASN A 1187 -21.77 -12.20 -29.79
C ASN A 1187 -21.82 -13.74 -29.82
N ALA A 1188 -21.84 -14.37 -31.00
CA ALA A 1188 -21.77 -15.83 -31.12
C ALA A 1188 -20.41 -16.36 -30.64
N ILE A 1189 -19.32 -15.66 -30.96
CA ILE A 1189 -17.96 -16.01 -30.49
C ILE A 1189 -17.87 -15.88 -28.96
N LYS A 1190 -18.46 -14.82 -28.37
CA LYS A 1190 -18.57 -14.68 -26.89
C LYS A 1190 -19.36 -15.83 -26.27
N ALA A 1191 -20.51 -16.20 -26.87
CA ALA A 1191 -21.37 -17.26 -26.36
C ALA A 1191 -20.65 -18.62 -26.36
N VAL A 1192 -20.03 -19.00 -27.47
CA VAL A 1192 -19.25 -20.26 -27.59
C VAL A 1192 -18.08 -20.26 -26.59
N ALA A 1193 -17.30 -19.18 -26.51
CA ALA A 1193 -16.19 -19.08 -25.56
C ALA A 1193 -16.66 -19.20 -24.09
N TYR A 1194 -17.78 -18.53 -23.72
CA TYR A 1194 -18.35 -18.57 -22.38
C TYR A 1194 -18.94 -19.94 -22.03
N TYR A 1195 -19.60 -20.60 -22.99
CA TYR A 1195 -20.19 -21.93 -22.81
C TYR A 1195 -19.10 -23.00 -22.62
N LEU A 1196 -18.06 -23.00 -23.46
CA LEU A 1196 -16.91 -23.90 -23.31
C LEU A 1196 -16.21 -23.72 -21.96
N LEU A 1197 -15.98 -22.46 -21.53
CA LEU A 1197 -15.37 -22.16 -20.24
C LEU A 1197 -16.20 -22.68 -19.06
N ARG A 1198 -17.55 -22.63 -19.15
CA ARG A 1198 -18.45 -23.22 -18.14
C ARG A 1198 -18.46 -24.75 -18.16
N LEU A 1199 -18.44 -25.37 -19.34
CA LEU A 1199 -18.51 -26.82 -19.51
C LEU A 1199 -17.23 -27.51 -18.98
N GLN A 1200 -16.07 -26.96 -19.34
CA GLN A 1200 -14.75 -27.46 -18.94
C GLN A 1200 -14.54 -27.35 -17.41
N CYS A 1201 -15.10 -26.31 -16.76
CA CYS A 1201 -15.10 -26.16 -15.30
C CYS A 1201 -15.90 -27.23 -14.53
N ARG A 1202 -16.75 -28.03 -15.18
CA ARG A 1202 -17.56 -29.08 -14.51
C ARG A 1202 -17.11 -30.52 -14.84
N ILE A 1203 -16.69 -30.81 -16.07
CA ILE A 1203 -16.44 -32.19 -16.51
C ILE A 1203 -15.28 -32.85 -15.73
N LEU A 1204 -14.17 -32.12 -15.53
CA LEU A 1204 -12.97 -32.65 -14.85
C LEU A 1204 -13.13 -32.90 -13.34
N LEU A 1205 -14.26 -32.50 -12.72
CA LEU A 1205 -14.54 -32.76 -11.31
C LEU A 1205 -15.27 -34.11 -11.06
N SER A 1206 -15.48 -34.96 -12.07
CA SER A 1206 -16.23 -36.22 -11.88
C SER A 1206 -15.74 -37.49 -12.59
N HIS A 1207 -15.16 -37.44 -13.80
CA HIS A 1207 -14.93 -38.64 -14.60
C HIS A 1207 -13.54 -38.73 -15.25
N SER A 1208 -12.82 -39.81 -14.93
CA SER A 1208 -11.46 -40.11 -15.42
C SER A 1208 -11.39 -40.99 -16.68
N LYS A 1209 -12.52 -41.21 -17.38
CA LYS A 1209 -12.64 -42.26 -18.42
C LYS A 1209 -12.26 -41.86 -19.85
N TYR A 1210 -12.09 -40.57 -20.17
CA TYR A 1210 -11.88 -40.11 -21.55
C TYR A 1210 -10.46 -39.62 -21.83
N LYS A 1211 -9.55 -40.56 -22.13
CA LYS A 1211 -8.18 -40.28 -22.63
C LYS A 1211 -8.13 -39.75 -24.09
N GLY A 1212 -9.24 -39.23 -24.62
CA GLY A 1212 -9.46 -39.08 -26.08
C GLY A 1212 -9.35 -37.68 -26.67
N PHE A 1213 -9.35 -36.60 -25.87
CA PHE A 1213 -9.40 -35.22 -26.39
C PHE A 1213 -8.02 -34.65 -26.77
N TYR A 1214 -7.38 -35.25 -27.79
CA TYR A 1214 -6.06 -34.86 -28.31
C TYR A 1214 -6.06 -34.53 -29.83
N THR A 1215 -7.20 -34.15 -30.40
CA THR A 1215 -7.39 -34.06 -31.87
C THR A 1215 -7.98 -32.71 -32.33
N VAL A 1216 -7.19 -31.64 -32.23
CA VAL A 1216 -7.39 -30.41 -33.03
C VAL A 1216 -6.13 -30.04 -33.85
N PRO A 1217 -4.89 -30.05 -33.30
CA PRO A 1217 -3.70 -29.66 -34.07
C PRO A 1217 -3.40 -30.53 -35.31
N LEU A 1218 -3.81 -31.81 -35.30
CA LEU A 1218 -3.46 -32.79 -36.32
C LEU A 1218 -4.02 -32.50 -37.73
N LEU A 1219 -5.10 -31.71 -37.85
CA LEU A 1219 -5.73 -31.45 -39.15
C LEU A 1219 -5.01 -30.39 -40.00
N GLN A 1220 -4.09 -29.60 -39.44
CA GLN A 1220 -3.24 -28.70 -40.23
C GLN A 1220 -2.01 -29.40 -40.82
N ALA A 1221 -1.39 -30.33 -40.07
CA ALA A 1221 -0.16 -31.01 -40.49
C ALA A 1221 -0.35 -32.14 -41.51
N ALA A 1222 -1.53 -32.78 -41.57
CA ALA A 1222 -1.80 -33.83 -42.56
C ALA A 1222 -2.14 -33.24 -43.95
N GLY A 1223 -1.46 -33.72 -45.00
CA GLY A 1223 -1.66 -33.35 -46.41
C GLY A 1223 -2.95 -33.87 -47.06
N LEU A 1224 -4.04 -33.96 -46.30
CA LEU A 1224 -5.35 -34.44 -46.75
C LEU A 1224 -6.06 -33.39 -47.61
N SER A 1225 -6.85 -33.84 -48.59
CA SER A 1225 -7.66 -32.95 -49.43
C SER A 1225 -8.74 -32.21 -48.63
N SER A 1226 -9.17 -31.04 -49.14
CA SER A 1226 -10.18 -30.19 -48.48
C SER A 1226 -11.49 -30.93 -48.19
N SER A 1227 -11.91 -31.84 -49.07
CA SER A 1227 -13.09 -32.69 -48.89
C SER A 1227 -12.95 -33.65 -47.70
N ALA A 1228 -11.79 -34.30 -47.55
CA ALA A 1228 -11.51 -35.17 -46.42
C ALA A 1228 -11.46 -34.39 -45.09
N LYS A 1229 -10.78 -33.23 -45.07
CA LYS A 1229 -10.76 -32.34 -43.90
C LYS A 1229 -12.17 -31.88 -43.51
N LYS A 1230 -13.01 -31.52 -44.49
CA LYS A 1230 -14.40 -31.12 -44.25
C LYS A 1230 -15.26 -32.25 -43.69
N LYS A 1231 -15.11 -33.50 -44.16
CA LYS A 1231 -15.82 -34.67 -43.60
C LYS A 1231 -15.44 -34.94 -42.14
N VAL A 1232 -14.16 -34.91 -41.79
CA VAL A 1232 -13.73 -35.11 -40.38
C VAL A 1232 -14.25 -33.99 -39.48
N TYR A 1233 -14.19 -32.74 -39.94
CA TYR A 1233 -14.70 -31.59 -39.18
C TYR A 1233 -16.22 -31.65 -38.96
N VAL A 1234 -16.98 -32.14 -39.94
CA VAL A 1234 -18.42 -32.38 -39.84
C VAL A 1234 -18.72 -33.51 -38.86
N SER A 1235 -18.06 -34.66 -38.96
CA SER A 1235 -18.26 -35.79 -38.03
C SER A 1235 -17.97 -35.40 -36.57
N VAL A 1236 -16.89 -34.66 -36.30
CA VAL A 1236 -16.57 -34.19 -34.93
C VAL A 1236 -17.61 -33.18 -34.42
N LEU A 1237 -18.20 -32.38 -35.31
CA LEU A 1237 -19.32 -31.49 -34.96
C LEU A 1237 -20.63 -32.27 -34.74
N GLU A 1238 -20.91 -33.30 -35.53
CA GLU A 1238 -22.08 -34.17 -35.39
C GLU A 1238 -22.02 -34.94 -34.05
N ASP A 1239 -20.90 -35.60 -33.74
CA ASP A 1239 -20.67 -36.29 -32.46
C ASP A 1239 -20.81 -35.32 -31.26
N PHE A 1240 -20.29 -34.09 -31.38
CA PHE A 1240 -20.42 -33.05 -30.35
C PHE A 1240 -21.87 -32.54 -30.21
N CYS A 1241 -22.58 -32.36 -31.31
CA CYS A 1241 -24.00 -31.98 -31.31
C CYS A 1241 -24.89 -33.07 -30.72
N THR A 1242 -24.62 -34.36 -31.00
CA THR A 1242 -25.32 -35.49 -30.36
C THR A 1242 -25.05 -35.52 -28.86
N TYR A 1243 -23.79 -35.37 -28.43
CA TYR A 1243 -23.46 -35.28 -27.00
C TYR A 1243 -24.18 -34.12 -26.29
N ILE A 1244 -24.29 -32.95 -26.94
CA ILE A 1244 -25.03 -31.79 -26.42
C ILE A 1244 -26.55 -32.04 -26.40
N HIS A 1245 -27.10 -32.69 -27.44
CA HIS A 1245 -28.52 -33.07 -27.50
C HIS A 1245 -28.89 -34.03 -26.34
N ASP A 1246 -28.09 -35.07 -26.13
CA ASP A 1246 -28.35 -36.08 -25.10
C ASP A 1246 -28.18 -35.49 -23.68
N LEU A 1247 -27.25 -34.55 -23.51
CA LEU A 1247 -27.10 -33.77 -22.27
C LEU A 1247 -28.32 -32.89 -21.98
N PHE A 1248 -28.99 -32.36 -23.01
CA PHE A 1248 -30.26 -31.64 -22.84
C PHE A 1248 -31.44 -32.57 -22.56
N GLN A 1249 -31.49 -33.77 -23.17
CA GLN A 1249 -32.48 -34.81 -22.86
C GLN A 1249 -32.39 -35.26 -21.40
N GLU A 1250 -31.19 -35.46 -20.85
CA GLU A 1250 -31.01 -35.80 -19.42
C GLU A 1250 -31.45 -34.67 -18.48
N LYS A 1251 -31.34 -33.38 -18.88
CA LYS A 1251 -31.57 -32.22 -17.99
C LYS A 1251 -32.29 -31.06 -18.70
N PRO A 1252 -33.62 -31.15 -18.90
CA PRO A 1252 -34.40 -30.20 -19.70
C PRO A 1252 -34.24 -28.72 -19.32
N GLY A 1253 -34.12 -28.39 -18.03
CA GLY A 1253 -33.97 -27.01 -17.56
C GLY A 1253 -32.69 -26.28 -18.03
N TYR A 1254 -31.73 -26.97 -18.67
CA TYR A 1254 -30.61 -26.31 -19.36
C TYR A 1254 -30.98 -25.81 -20.76
N PHE A 1255 -32.05 -26.33 -21.37
CA PHE A 1255 -32.58 -25.88 -22.66
C PHE A 1255 -33.39 -24.58 -22.48
N GLU A 1256 -34.27 -24.51 -21.49
CA GLU A 1256 -34.99 -23.28 -21.12
C GLU A 1256 -34.01 -22.14 -20.75
N LEU A 1257 -32.96 -22.45 -19.97
CA LEU A 1257 -31.93 -21.47 -19.62
C LEU A 1257 -31.11 -21.01 -20.83
N ALA A 1258 -31.00 -21.82 -21.90
CA ALA A 1258 -30.38 -21.40 -23.16
C ALA A 1258 -31.30 -20.49 -23.97
N GLN A 1259 -32.60 -20.82 -24.06
CA GLN A 1259 -33.60 -19.96 -24.71
C GLN A 1259 -33.77 -18.60 -23.99
N GLN A 1260 -33.64 -18.54 -22.66
CA GLN A 1260 -33.67 -17.29 -21.89
C GLN A 1260 -32.38 -16.44 -21.99
N LEU A 1261 -31.34 -16.93 -22.66
CA LEU A 1261 -30.03 -16.27 -22.80
C LEU A 1261 -29.63 -16.02 -24.27
N THR A 1262 -30.54 -16.25 -25.22
CA THR A 1262 -30.33 -16.10 -26.66
C THR A 1262 -31.13 -14.91 -27.20
#